data_AF-A0A493U324-F1
#
_entry.id   AF-A0A493U324-F1
#
_cell.length_a   1.000
_cell.length_b   1.000
_cell.length_c   1.000
_cell.angle_alpha   90.00
_cell.angle_beta   90.00
_cell.angle_gamma   90.00
#
_symmetry.space_group_name_H-M   'P 1'
#
loop_
_entity.id
_entity.type
_entity.pdbx_description
1 polymer ?
#
loop_
_entity_poly.entity_id
_entity_poly.type
_entity_poly.pdbx_seq_one_letter_code
_entity_poly.pdbx_strand_id
1 'polypeptide(L)'
;MAPKGKVYRGSVKEFPGFDASQDAEALYNAMKGLGSDKEAILDLITSRSNKQRVEICQAYKSLYGKDLIADLKYELTGKFERLIVSLMRPPAYSDAKEIKDAIGGLGTDEKCLIEILASRTNQEIHDLVAAYKDAYERDLEADIVGDTSGHFKKMLVVLLQGAREEDDVVSEDLVEQDAKDLLEAGELKWGTDEAQFIYILGRRSKQHLRMVFNEYLKISGKPIERSIKGELSGDFEKLMLAVVKCIRSTAEYFAERLYKAMKGLGTRDNTLIRIMVSRSEIDMLDIREVFRTKYEKSLHNMIKEDTSGEYKKALLKLCGGDDDAAGEFFPEAAQVAYQMWEHSALAKVKLQGTVQPAASFNDDGDAQVLRKAMKGLGTDEGAIIDVVTKRSNAQRQQIIKAYKAHYGRDLMADLKSELSGSLAKLILGLMLTPAQYDAKQLRKAVEGAGTDESVLIEIMATRNNQEIAAINEAYQQAYHKRLEDDLSSDTSGHFKRILVSLALGNRDEGPENLTQAHEDAKVVAEKHPLDAVVEAQVLHHRGVQRRVHAHVGDGLGRLGFGQEDGLVGGVVGLEDGPVLAGQHALLHLAGPRGVQQGRLGVDAAVLQRQVGVEEEGEALQLRAQQAVLVGLPGGETG
;
A
#
# COMPACT_ATOMS: atom_id res chain seq x y z
N MET A 1 22.01 16.27 -17.62
CA MET A 1 21.34 17.57 -17.82
C MET A 1 19.90 17.30 -18.21
N ALA A 2 18.91 17.93 -17.55
CA ALA A 2 17.52 17.83 -17.99
C ALA A 2 17.30 18.61 -19.30
N PRO A 3 16.44 18.14 -20.23
CA PRO A 3 16.07 18.92 -21.41
C PRO A 3 15.36 20.23 -21.00
N LYS A 4 15.59 21.29 -21.78
CA LYS A 4 15.07 22.64 -21.51
C LYS A 4 13.56 22.59 -21.23
N GLY A 5 13.15 23.05 -20.04
CA GLY A 5 11.74 23.19 -19.65
C GLY A 5 11.24 22.18 -18.61
N LYS A 6 11.93 21.07 -18.34
CA LYS A 6 11.55 20.16 -17.24
C LYS A 6 12.15 20.61 -15.91
N VAL A 7 11.30 20.75 -14.89
CA VAL A 7 11.72 20.99 -13.49
C VAL A 7 12.48 19.78 -12.97
N TYR A 8 13.56 19.99 -12.22
CA TYR A 8 14.35 18.91 -11.63
C TYR A 8 13.65 18.29 -10.42
N ARG A 9 13.48 16.96 -10.41
CA ARG A 9 12.70 16.20 -9.41
C ARG A 9 13.54 15.28 -8.50
N GLY A 10 14.86 15.38 -8.58
CA GLY A 10 15.76 14.82 -7.56
C GLY A 10 15.77 15.65 -6.28
N SER A 11 15.99 14.98 -5.15
CA SER A 11 16.20 15.58 -3.83
C SER A 11 17.63 16.12 -3.67
N VAL A 12 18.63 15.38 -4.15
CA VAL A 12 20.04 15.80 -4.19
C VAL A 12 20.29 16.60 -5.48
N LYS A 13 21.10 17.66 -5.42
CA LYS A 13 21.38 18.58 -6.54
C LYS A 13 22.88 18.82 -6.68
N GLU A 14 23.33 19.35 -7.82
CA GLU A 14 24.72 19.84 -7.94
C GLU A 14 24.97 20.95 -6.90
N PHE A 15 26.02 20.79 -6.11
CA PHE A 15 26.41 21.75 -5.09
C PHE A 15 27.03 23.01 -5.74
N PRO A 16 26.54 24.22 -5.40
CA PRO A 16 27.07 25.46 -5.98
C PRO A 16 28.46 25.80 -5.40
N GLY A 17 29.38 26.26 -6.25
CA GLY A 17 30.74 26.60 -5.82
C GLY A 17 31.62 25.40 -5.42
N PHE A 18 31.28 24.21 -5.94
CA PHE A 18 32.01 22.95 -5.71
C PHE A 18 33.49 23.00 -6.15
N ASP A 19 34.36 22.43 -5.32
CA ASP A 19 35.78 22.15 -5.61
C ASP A 19 36.11 20.71 -5.16
N ALA A 20 36.39 19.84 -6.13
CA ALA A 20 36.69 18.43 -5.91
C ALA A 20 37.93 18.20 -5.03
N SER A 21 38.91 19.12 -5.06
CA SER A 21 40.15 19.00 -4.30
C SER A 21 39.91 19.30 -2.84
N GLN A 22 39.20 20.40 -2.54
CA GLN A 22 38.82 20.76 -1.16
C GLN A 22 37.96 19.68 -0.51
N ASP A 23 36.99 19.12 -1.24
CA ASP A 23 36.15 18.03 -0.74
C ASP A 23 36.96 16.73 -0.54
N ALA A 24 37.92 16.42 -1.41
CA ALA A 24 38.83 15.28 -1.23
C ALA A 24 39.73 15.46 0.00
N GLU A 25 40.25 16.67 0.24
CA GLU A 25 40.99 17.00 1.47
C GLU A 25 40.13 16.90 2.72
N ALA A 26 38.87 17.37 2.66
CA ALA A 26 37.93 17.26 3.76
C ALA A 26 37.63 15.80 4.12
N LEU A 27 37.37 14.94 3.13
CA LEU A 27 37.17 13.50 3.36
C LEU A 27 38.43 12.80 3.88
N TYR A 28 39.62 13.15 3.36
CA TYR A 28 40.88 12.61 3.88
C TYR A 28 41.09 12.95 5.36
N ASN A 29 40.84 14.20 5.73
CA ASN A 29 40.97 14.66 7.12
C ASN A 29 39.89 14.06 8.03
N ALA A 30 38.66 13.88 7.55
CA ALA A 30 37.59 13.21 8.30
C ALA A 30 37.88 11.71 8.57
N MET A 31 38.72 11.08 7.76
CA MET A 31 39.19 9.69 7.93
C MET A 31 40.57 9.59 8.60
N LYS A 32 41.11 10.68 9.15
CA LYS A 32 42.47 10.72 9.71
C LYS A 32 42.48 10.61 11.23
N GLY A 33 42.82 9.43 11.75
CA GLY A 33 43.06 9.23 13.18
C GLY A 33 42.73 7.82 13.64
N LEU A 34 42.21 7.71 14.86
CA LEU A 34 41.55 6.50 15.33
C LEU A 34 40.04 6.65 15.11
N GLY A 35 39.55 6.01 14.05
CA GLY A 35 38.17 6.16 13.57
C GLY A 35 37.96 7.42 12.74
N SER A 36 36.71 7.64 12.33
CA SER A 36 36.31 8.65 11.36
C SER A 36 35.21 9.60 11.85
N ASP A 37 35.24 10.84 11.39
CA ASP A 37 34.13 11.81 11.52
C ASP A 37 33.02 11.46 10.53
N LYS A 38 32.13 10.57 10.97
CA LYS A 38 31.00 10.07 10.19
C LYS A 38 30.01 11.18 9.83
N GLU A 39 29.86 12.21 10.65
CA GLU A 39 28.95 13.32 10.36
C GLU A 39 29.52 14.19 9.24
N ALA A 40 30.82 14.52 9.26
CA ALA A 40 31.47 15.26 8.17
C ALA A 40 31.43 14.47 6.84
N ILE A 41 31.71 13.17 6.88
CA ILE A 41 31.63 12.28 5.70
C ILE A 41 30.20 12.25 5.13
N LEU A 42 29.21 12.05 5.99
CA LEU A 42 27.79 12.04 5.64
C LEU A 42 27.36 13.36 5.03
N ASP A 43 27.65 14.47 5.71
CA ASP A 43 27.20 15.81 5.35
C ASP A 43 27.76 16.23 3.99
N LEU A 44 29.03 15.94 3.74
CA LEU A 44 29.66 16.20 2.45
C LEU A 44 29.04 15.32 1.35
N ILE A 45 29.10 13.98 1.49
CA ILE A 45 28.72 13.05 0.41
C ILE A 45 27.24 13.18 0.03
N THR A 46 26.35 13.35 1.00
CA THR A 46 24.90 13.54 0.74
C THR A 46 24.55 14.92 0.18
N SER A 47 25.46 15.90 0.28
CA SER A 47 25.27 17.27 -0.24
C SER A 47 26.04 17.53 -1.55
N ARG A 48 26.46 16.48 -2.26
CA ARG A 48 27.07 16.54 -3.61
C ARG A 48 26.29 15.65 -4.56
N SER A 49 26.16 16.04 -5.83
CA SER A 49 25.62 15.15 -6.87
C SER A 49 26.57 13.98 -7.13
N ASN A 50 26.07 12.89 -7.70
CA ASN A 50 26.89 11.72 -8.02
C ASN A 50 28.05 12.08 -8.97
N LYS A 51 27.80 12.94 -9.95
CA LYS A 51 28.84 13.50 -10.83
C LYS A 51 29.97 14.16 -10.02
N GLN A 52 29.62 15.03 -9.07
CA GLN A 52 30.58 15.68 -8.18
C GLN A 52 31.32 14.66 -7.29
N ARG A 53 30.64 13.63 -6.77
CA ARG A 53 31.28 12.52 -6.02
C ARG A 53 32.32 11.76 -6.86
N VAL A 54 32.07 11.56 -8.15
CA VAL A 54 33.05 10.96 -9.08
C VAL A 54 34.26 11.88 -9.28
N GLU A 55 34.04 13.19 -9.42
CA GLU A 55 35.12 14.18 -9.49
C GLU A 55 35.94 14.22 -8.19
N ILE A 56 35.30 14.09 -7.01
CA ILE A 56 35.99 13.94 -5.71
C ILE A 56 36.85 12.67 -5.66
N CYS A 57 36.35 11.53 -6.13
CA CYS A 57 37.15 10.29 -6.22
C CYS A 57 38.42 10.48 -7.07
N GLN A 58 38.31 11.19 -8.19
CA GLN A 58 39.45 11.49 -9.07
C GLN A 58 40.47 12.44 -8.41
N ALA A 59 39.99 13.48 -7.73
CA ALA A 59 40.83 14.41 -6.98
C ALA A 59 41.54 13.70 -5.81
N TYR A 60 40.83 12.90 -5.02
CA TYR A 60 41.39 12.09 -3.93
C TYR A 60 42.49 11.14 -4.41
N LYS A 61 42.25 10.46 -5.55
CA LYS A 61 43.24 9.58 -6.17
C LYS A 61 44.50 10.34 -6.62
N SER A 62 44.33 11.57 -7.11
CA SER A 62 45.42 12.42 -7.58
C SER A 62 46.25 13.03 -6.44
N LEU A 63 45.58 13.48 -5.37
CA LEU A 63 46.22 14.12 -4.20
C LEU A 63 46.93 13.12 -3.28
N TYR A 64 46.35 11.93 -3.09
CA TYR A 64 46.81 10.96 -2.09
C TYR A 64 47.31 9.63 -2.65
N GLY A 65 47.11 9.36 -3.95
CA GLY A 65 47.42 8.06 -4.56
C GLY A 65 46.48 6.91 -4.14
N LYS A 66 45.55 7.17 -3.22
CA LYS A 66 44.63 6.19 -2.60
C LYS A 66 43.29 6.09 -3.33
N ASP A 67 42.56 5.01 -3.08
CA ASP A 67 41.19 4.85 -3.56
C ASP A 67 40.19 5.27 -2.45
N LEU A 68 39.38 6.30 -2.73
CA LEU A 68 38.44 6.85 -1.74
C LEU A 68 37.38 5.83 -1.32
N ILE A 69 36.93 4.95 -2.22
CA ILE A 69 35.91 3.95 -1.91
C ILE A 69 36.52 2.83 -1.04
N ALA A 70 37.78 2.47 -1.25
CA ALA A 70 38.51 1.53 -0.40
C ALA A 70 38.74 2.10 1.02
N ASP A 71 39.17 3.36 1.13
CA ASP A 71 39.36 4.02 2.43
C ASP A 71 38.01 4.16 3.18
N LEU A 72 36.93 4.53 2.50
CA LEU A 72 35.57 4.58 3.10
C LEU A 72 35.07 3.21 3.57
N LYS A 73 35.39 2.12 2.86
CA LYS A 73 35.07 0.73 3.30
C LYS A 73 35.90 0.28 4.50
N TYR A 74 37.07 0.87 4.72
CA TYR A 74 37.93 0.55 5.85
C TYR A 74 37.48 1.30 7.11
N GLU A 75 37.11 2.57 6.98
CA GLU A 75 36.70 3.43 8.10
C GLU A 75 35.23 3.29 8.53
N LEU A 76 34.35 2.85 7.62
CA LEU A 76 32.92 2.67 7.88
C LEU A 76 32.56 1.18 7.98
N THR A 77 31.44 0.87 8.61
CA THR A 77 30.91 -0.51 8.64
C THR A 77 29.39 -0.57 8.54
N GLY A 78 28.88 -1.70 8.03
CA GLY A 78 27.46 -2.08 8.08
C GLY A 78 26.56 -1.26 7.15
N LYS A 79 25.32 -0.97 7.59
CA LYS A 79 24.31 -0.29 6.76
C LYS A 79 24.77 1.11 6.30
N PHE A 80 25.48 1.83 7.17
CA PHE A 80 26.02 3.16 6.87
C PHE A 80 27.14 3.09 5.82
N GLU A 81 28.07 2.14 5.94
CA GLU A 81 29.07 1.85 4.91
C GLU A 81 28.42 1.53 3.58
N ARG A 82 27.47 0.57 3.52
CA ARG A 82 26.79 0.20 2.27
C ARG A 82 26.14 1.42 1.61
N LEU A 83 25.48 2.27 2.39
CA LEU A 83 24.83 3.48 1.89
C LEU A 83 25.85 4.49 1.30
N ILE A 84 26.87 4.87 2.08
CA ILE A 84 27.89 5.84 1.66
C ILE A 84 28.66 5.32 0.44
N VAL A 85 29.12 4.07 0.48
CA VAL A 85 29.86 3.43 -0.62
C VAL A 85 29.01 3.28 -1.88
N SER A 86 27.69 3.08 -1.77
CA SER A 86 26.79 3.10 -2.92
C SER A 86 26.57 4.50 -3.49
N LEU A 87 26.51 5.55 -2.66
CA LEU A 87 26.43 6.94 -3.14
C LEU A 87 27.65 7.35 -3.99
N MET A 88 28.84 6.78 -3.73
CA MET A 88 30.08 7.10 -4.46
C MET A 88 30.24 6.38 -5.82
N ARG A 89 29.42 5.37 -6.14
CA ARG A 89 29.50 4.67 -7.43
C ARG A 89 28.73 5.43 -8.52
N PRO A 90 29.22 5.48 -9.77
CA PRO A 90 28.39 5.92 -10.89
C PRO A 90 27.10 5.06 -11.00
N PRO A 91 25.96 5.58 -11.49
CA PRO A 91 24.67 4.91 -11.36
C PRO A 91 24.65 3.51 -11.99
N ALA A 92 25.17 3.38 -13.21
CA ALA A 92 25.27 2.10 -13.92
C ALA A 92 26.13 1.05 -13.19
N TYR A 93 27.22 1.46 -12.53
CA TYR A 93 28.06 0.57 -11.71
C TYR A 93 27.38 0.22 -10.38
N SER A 94 26.51 1.09 -9.87
CA SER A 94 25.68 0.78 -8.70
C SER A 94 24.62 -0.29 -9.06
N ASP A 95 23.93 -0.13 -10.18
CA ASP A 95 22.96 -1.14 -10.66
C ASP A 95 23.63 -2.46 -11.02
N ALA A 96 24.77 -2.43 -11.71
CA ALA A 96 25.56 -3.62 -11.98
C ALA A 96 26.01 -4.34 -10.70
N LYS A 97 26.32 -3.60 -9.62
CA LYS A 97 26.65 -4.18 -8.30
C LYS A 97 25.42 -4.77 -7.59
N GLU A 98 24.27 -4.11 -7.64
CA GLU A 98 23.03 -4.62 -7.05
C GLU A 98 22.51 -5.86 -7.78
N ILE A 99 22.63 -5.93 -9.12
CA ILE A 99 22.36 -7.18 -9.86
C ILE A 99 23.43 -8.24 -9.55
N LYS A 100 24.72 -7.88 -9.47
CA LYS A 100 25.76 -8.86 -9.14
C LYS A 100 25.55 -9.52 -7.78
N ASP A 101 25.06 -8.76 -6.80
CA ASP A 101 24.64 -9.29 -5.50
C ASP A 101 23.38 -10.14 -5.61
N ALA A 102 22.40 -9.74 -6.44
CA ALA A 102 21.14 -10.44 -6.61
C ALA A 102 21.27 -11.84 -7.21
N ILE A 103 22.25 -12.08 -8.09
CA ILE A 103 22.58 -13.40 -8.66
C ILE A 103 23.85 -14.00 -8.04
N GLY A 104 24.27 -13.48 -6.88
CA GLY A 104 25.57 -13.73 -6.27
C GLY A 104 25.47 -14.61 -5.01
N GLY A 105 25.37 -15.93 -5.18
CA GLY A 105 25.46 -16.86 -4.04
C GLY A 105 24.60 -18.11 -4.21
N LEU A 106 24.02 -18.57 -3.11
CA LEU A 106 23.01 -19.64 -3.11
C LEU A 106 21.62 -19.01 -3.13
N GLY A 107 20.94 -19.09 -4.28
CA GLY A 107 19.65 -18.46 -4.54
C GLY A 107 19.78 -17.04 -5.10
N THR A 108 18.63 -16.48 -5.49
CA THR A 108 18.53 -15.23 -6.25
C THR A 108 17.68 -14.21 -5.48
N ASP A 109 17.97 -12.91 -5.57
CA ASP A 109 17.04 -11.84 -5.17
C ASP A 109 16.22 -11.38 -6.37
N GLU A 110 15.14 -12.12 -6.67
CA GLU A 110 14.24 -11.79 -7.78
C GLU A 110 13.61 -10.41 -7.61
N LYS A 111 13.47 -9.92 -6.36
CA LYS A 111 12.90 -8.59 -6.10
C LYS A 111 13.86 -7.49 -6.54
N CYS A 112 15.17 -7.69 -6.43
CA CYS A 112 16.18 -6.79 -6.98
C CYS A 112 16.13 -6.79 -8.52
N LEU A 113 16.14 -7.97 -9.14
CA LEU A 113 16.07 -8.12 -10.60
C LEU A 113 14.82 -7.46 -11.19
N ILE A 114 13.65 -7.72 -10.58
CA ILE A 114 12.37 -7.12 -10.96
C ILE A 114 12.43 -5.58 -10.82
N GLU A 115 12.92 -5.08 -9.69
CA GLU A 115 12.94 -3.64 -9.41
C GLU A 115 13.81 -2.86 -10.38
N ILE A 116 15.00 -3.38 -10.73
CA ILE A 116 15.90 -2.73 -11.68
C ILE A 116 15.34 -2.88 -13.10
N LEU A 117 15.17 -4.12 -13.60
CA LEU A 117 14.86 -4.34 -15.02
C LEU A 117 13.45 -3.89 -15.44
N ALA A 118 12.48 -3.78 -14.53
CA ALA A 118 11.18 -3.21 -14.85
C ALA A 118 11.14 -1.67 -14.85
N SER A 119 12.10 -0.99 -14.20
CA SER A 119 12.04 0.47 -13.99
C SER A 119 13.00 1.27 -14.87
N ARG A 120 14.16 0.72 -15.23
CA ARG A 120 15.17 1.40 -16.04
C ARG A 120 14.69 1.65 -17.47
N THR A 121 15.16 2.75 -18.04
CA THR A 121 15.01 3.14 -19.45
C THR A 121 15.97 2.37 -20.35
N ASN A 122 15.75 2.43 -21.67
CA ASN A 122 16.62 1.81 -22.67
C ASN A 122 18.11 2.20 -22.48
N GLN A 123 18.39 3.50 -22.31
CA GLN A 123 19.76 3.98 -22.07
C GLN A 123 20.34 3.48 -20.74
N GLU A 124 19.58 3.54 -19.64
CA GLU A 124 20.04 3.02 -18.33
C GLU A 124 20.33 1.51 -18.39
N ILE A 125 19.56 0.73 -19.16
CA ILE A 125 19.82 -0.70 -19.41
C ILE A 125 21.13 -0.91 -20.20
N HIS A 126 21.35 -0.14 -21.27
CA HIS A 126 22.60 -0.23 -22.04
C HIS A 126 23.84 0.16 -21.21
N ASP A 127 23.75 1.24 -20.43
CA ASP A 127 24.81 1.70 -19.53
C ASP A 127 25.11 0.66 -18.45
N LEU A 128 24.07 0.04 -17.88
CA LEU A 128 24.16 -1.04 -16.90
C LEU A 128 24.86 -2.27 -17.49
N VAL A 129 24.44 -2.75 -18.67
CA VAL A 129 25.09 -3.90 -19.35
C VAL A 129 26.57 -3.62 -19.62
N ALA A 130 26.91 -2.41 -20.08
CA ALA A 130 28.29 -2.00 -20.29
C ALA A 130 29.09 -1.97 -18.97
N ALA A 131 28.54 -1.37 -17.91
CA ALA A 131 29.18 -1.30 -16.60
C ALA A 131 29.34 -2.67 -15.92
N TYR A 132 28.41 -3.62 -16.12
CA TYR A 132 28.54 -4.98 -15.63
C TYR A 132 29.67 -5.73 -16.33
N LYS A 133 29.78 -5.56 -17.66
CA LYS A 133 30.86 -6.16 -18.45
C LYS A 133 32.23 -5.60 -18.07
N ASP A 134 32.34 -4.29 -17.85
CA ASP A 134 33.57 -3.64 -17.40
C ASP A 134 33.96 -4.09 -15.97
N ALA A 135 33.02 -4.02 -15.02
CA ALA A 135 33.31 -4.28 -13.61
C ALA A 135 33.58 -5.75 -13.26
N TYR A 136 33.08 -6.71 -14.06
CA TYR A 136 33.13 -8.14 -13.74
C TYR A 136 33.69 -9.03 -14.85
N GLU A 137 34.01 -8.49 -16.03
CA GLU A 137 34.44 -9.26 -17.22
C GLU A 137 33.46 -10.37 -17.63
N ARG A 138 32.15 -10.15 -17.39
CA ARG A 138 31.07 -11.13 -17.64
C ARG A 138 29.96 -10.57 -18.49
N ASP A 139 29.26 -11.48 -19.17
CA ASP A 139 28.04 -11.16 -19.91
C ASP A 139 26.83 -11.21 -18.97
N LEU A 140 26.10 -10.09 -18.86
CA LEU A 140 24.98 -9.97 -17.95
C LEU A 140 23.76 -10.79 -18.39
N GLU A 141 23.52 -10.90 -19.70
CA GLU A 141 22.39 -11.68 -20.20
C GLU A 141 22.61 -13.17 -19.92
N ALA A 142 23.80 -13.69 -20.21
CA ALA A 142 24.18 -15.07 -19.90
C ALA A 142 24.08 -15.38 -18.39
N ASP A 143 24.53 -14.44 -17.55
CA ASP A 143 24.45 -14.56 -16.09
C ASP A 143 22.99 -14.62 -15.60
N ILE A 144 22.10 -13.73 -16.08
CA ILE A 144 20.67 -13.77 -15.75
C ILE A 144 19.99 -15.01 -16.34
N VAL A 145 20.36 -15.44 -17.55
CA VAL A 145 19.82 -16.62 -18.22
C VAL A 145 20.17 -17.91 -17.49
N GLY A 146 21.35 -17.95 -16.84
CA GLY A 146 21.81 -19.06 -16.01
C GLY A 146 21.08 -19.17 -14.67
N ASP A 147 20.75 -18.04 -14.05
CA ASP A 147 20.16 -18.00 -12.69
C ASP A 147 18.60 -17.93 -12.69
N THR A 148 17.97 -17.80 -13.87
CA THR A 148 16.51 -17.67 -13.98
C THR A 148 15.87 -18.68 -14.95
N SER A 149 14.55 -18.88 -14.82
CA SER A 149 13.81 -19.89 -15.62
C SER A 149 12.43 -19.40 -16.09
N GLY A 150 11.78 -20.21 -16.92
CA GLY A 150 10.39 -20.00 -17.36
C GLY A 150 10.14 -18.67 -18.08
N HIS A 151 8.92 -18.14 -17.91
CA HIS A 151 8.47 -16.88 -18.49
C HIS A 151 9.08 -15.66 -17.78
N PHE A 152 9.43 -15.81 -16.50
CA PHE A 152 10.23 -14.83 -15.75
C PHE A 152 11.53 -14.51 -16.48
N LYS A 153 12.35 -15.53 -16.81
CA LYS A 153 13.56 -15.36 -17.63
C LYS A 153 13.28 -14.66 -18.95
N LYS A 154 12.29 -15.13 -19.72
CA LYS A 154 11.96 -14.57 -21.05
C LYS A 154 11.71 -13.06 -20.96
N MET A 155 10.93 -12.61 -19.98
CA MET A 155 10.63 -11.20 -19.80
C MET A 155 11.84 -10.39 -19.32
N LEU A 156 12.67 -10.92 -18.41
CA LEU A 156 13.91 -10.25 -18.01
C LEU A 156 14.86 -10.05 -19.20
N VAL A 157 15.02 -11.05 -20.07
CA VAL A 157 15.83 -10.94 -21.30
C VAL A 157 15.28 -9.89 -22.25
N VAL A 158 13.95 -9.83 -22.45
CA VAL A 158 13.30 -8.78 -23.28
C VAL A 158 13.55 -7.38 -22.73
N LEU A 159 13.44 -7.19 -21.42
CA LEU A 159 13.74 -5.90 -20.76
C LEU A 159 15.23 -5.54 -20.87
N LEU A 160 16.12 -6.53 -20.73
CA LEU A 160 17.57 -6.35 -20.81
C LEU A 160 18.07 -5.97 -22.22
N GLN A 161 17.28 -6.21 -23.28
CA GLN A 161 17.63 -5.72 -24.61
C GLN A 161 17.69 -4.19 -24.72
N GLY A 162 17.03 -3.45 -23.80
CA GLY A 162 16.93 -2.00 -23.88
C GLY A 162 16.29 -1.51 -25.19
N ALA A 163 15.40 -2.31 -25.78
CA ALA A 163 14.87 -2.12 -27.12
C ALA A 163 13.35 -1.88 -27.14
N ARG A 164 12.83 -1.19 -26.11
CA ARG A 164 11.45 -0.68 -26.12
C ARG A 164 11.32 0.42 -27.16
N GLU A 165 10.20 0.47 -27.87
CA GLU A 165 9.80 1.58 -28.72
C GLU A 165 9.81 2.89 -27.89
N GLU A 166 10.42 3.96 -28.38
CA GLU A 166 10.44 5.26 -27.70
C GLU A 166 9.08 5.97 -27.83
N ASP A 167 8.77 6.90 -26.92
CA ASP A 167 7.48 7.62 -26.92
C ASP A 167 7.34 8.55 -28.15
N ASP A 168 6.29 8.34 -28.95
CA ASP A 168 6.04 9.03 -30.22
C ASP A 168 4.54 9.35 -30.46
N VAL A 169 4.12 9.47 -31.73
CA VAL A 169 2.72 9.70 -32.10
C VAL A 169 1.96 8.36 -32.08
N VAL A 170 1.27 8.12 -30.97
CA VAL A 170 0.47 6.92 -30.74
C VAL A 170 -0.64 6.74 -31.79
N SER A 171 -0.73 5.53 -32.35
CA SER A 171 -1.83 5.09 -33.23
C SER A 171 -3.00 4.59 -32.39
N GLU A 172 -4.17 5.22 -32.53
CA GLU A 172 -5.40 4.84 -31.80
C GLU A 172 -5.89 3.45 -32.21
N ASP A 173 -5.82 3.10 -33.51
CA ASP A 173 -6.12 1.74 -34.00
C ASP A 173 -5.25 0.66 -33.32
N LEU A 174 -3.95 0.92 -33.15
CA LEU A 174 -3.03 -0.02 -32.49
C LEU A 174 -3.25 -0.08 -30.98
N VAL A 175 -3.69 1.02 -30.34
CA VAL A 175 -4.08 1.03 -28.93
C VAL A 175 -5.31 0.14 -28.72
N GLU A 176 -6.33 0.30 -29.56
CA GLU A 176 -7.51 -0.56 -29.53
C GLU A 176 -7.16 -2.02 -29.79
N GLN A 177 -6.27 -2.29 -30.77
CA GLN A 177 -5.82 -3.64 -31.08
C GLN A 177 -5.06 -4.27 -29.90
N ASP A 178 -4.01 -3.64 -29.38
CA ASP A 178 -3.24 -4.21 -28.27
C ASP A 178 -4.11 -4.39 -27.00
N ALA A 179 -5.12 -3.53 -26.77
CA ALA A 179 -6.07 -3.69 -25.66
C ALA A 179 -6.97 -4.92 -25.85
N LYS A 180 -7.47 -5.16 -27.07
CA LYS A 180 -8.26 -6.36 -27.43
C LYS A 180 -7.38 -7.62 -27.38
N ASP A 181 -6.18 -7.57 -27.94
CA ASP A 181 -5.20 -8.66 -27.90
C ASP A 181 -4.85 -9.07 -26.46
N LEU A 182 -4.65 -8.12 -25.54
CA LEU A 182 -4.42 -8.41 -24.12
C LEU A 182 -5.65 -9.01 -23.43
N LEU A 183 -6.87 -8.60 -23.83
CA LEU A 183 -8.12 -9.12 -23.27
C LEU A 183 -8.37 -10.56 -23.74
N GLU A 184 -8.18 -10.81 -25.03
CA GLU A 184 -8.22 -12.14 -25.65
C GLU A 184 -7.10 -13.04 -25.14
N ALA A 185 -5.92 -12.49 -24.82
CA ALA A 185 -4.79 -13.22 -24.26
C ALA A 185 -4.99 -13.65 -22.79
N GLY A 186 -5.85 -12.97 -22.03
CA GLY A 186 -6.13 -13.24 -20.62
C GLY A 186 -7.60 -13.64 -20.37
N GLU A 187 -8.41 -12.69 -19.90
CA GLU A 187 -9.76 -12.90 -19.34
C GLU A 187 -10.75 -13.69 -20.22
N LEU A 188 -10.54 -13.79 -21.54
CA LEU A 188 -11.41 -14.52 -22.46
C LEU A 188 -10.97 -15.99 -22.72
N LYS A 189 -9.88 -16.46 -22.11
CA LYS A 189 -9.48 -17.87 -22.12
C LYS A 189 -9.22 -18.38 -20.70
N TRP A 190 -8.98 -19.68 -20.56
CA TRP A 190 -8.55 -20.26 -19.29
C TRP A 190 -7.01 -20.28 -19.25
N GLY A 191 -6.41 -19.50 -18.35
CA GLY A 191 -4.96 -19.23 -18.32
C GLY A 191 -4.57 -18.02 -19.18
N THR A 192 -3.29 -17.67 -19.19
CA THR A 192 -2.75 -16.54 -19.98
C THR A 192 -2.00 -17.02 -21.21
N ASP A 193 -2.05 -16.25 -22.31
CA ASP A 193 -1.00 -16.27 -23.33
C ASP A 193 0.16 -15.37 -22.89
N GLU A 194 1.12 -15.94 -22.16
CA GLU A 194 2.22 -15.14 -21.62
C GLU A 194 3.13 -14.58 -22.70
N ALA A 195 3.14 -15.16 -23.91
CA ALA A 195 3.95 -14.67 -25.01
C ALA A 195 3.40 -13.34 -25.54
N GLN A 196 2.09 -13.22 -25.71
CA GLN A 196 1.44 -11.96 -26.10
C GLN A 196 1.66 -10.86 -25.05
N PHE A 197 1.52 -11.20 -23.76
CA PHE A 197 1.79 -10.27 -22.65
C PHE A 197 3.26 -9.80 -22.64
N ILE A 198 4.23 -10.71 -22.81
CA ILE A 198 5.66 -10.37 -22.89
C ILE A 198 5.95 -9.46 -24.10
N TYR A 199 5.36 -9.76 -25.26
CA TYR A 199 5.57 -8.98 -26.47
C TYR A 199 5.04 -7.54 -26.33
N ILE A 200 3.77 -7.37 -25.99
CA ILE A 200 3.12 -6.05 -25.89
C ILE A 200 3.79 -5.23 -24.77
N LEU A 201 3.85 -5.78 -23.55
CA LEU A 201 4.33 -5.03 -22.38
C LEU A 201 5.86 -4.85 -22.37
N GLY A 202 6.60 -5.69 -23.08
CA GLY A 202 8.06 -5.58 -23.24
C GLY A 202 8.47 -4.56 -24.30
N ARG A 203 7.73 -4.43 -25.41
CA ARG A 203 8.18 -3.68 -26.59
C ARG A 203 7.52 -2.32 -26.82
N ARG A 204 6.21 -2.18 -26.57
CA ARG A 204 5.50 -0.92 -26.88
C ARG A 204 6.01 0.25 -26.04
N SER A 205 5.90 1.47 -26.58
CA SER A 205 6.30 2.69 -25.86
C SER A 205 5.49 2.91 -24.58
N LYS A 206 6.03 3.67 -23.62
CA LYS A 206 5.36 3.90 -22.33
C LYS A 206 4.09 4.72 -22.54
N GLN A 207 4.13 5.71 -23.44
CA GLN A 207 2.98 6.51 -23.82
C GLN A 207 1.88 5.65 -24.47
N HIS A 208 2.24 4.75 -25.40
CA HIS A 208 1.29 3.82 -26.02
C HIS A 208 0.65 2.91 -24.98
N LEU A 209 1.45 2.25 -24.12
CA LEU A 209 0.93 1.32 -23.12
C LEU A 209 0.06 1.99 -22.05
N ARG A 210 0.34 3.25 -21.69
CA ARG A 210 -0.56 4.04 -20.83
C ARG A 210 -1.94 4.20 -21.46
N MET A 211 -2.03 4.44 -22.78
CA MET A 211 -3.31 4.50 -23.49
C MET A 211 -3.97 3.11 -23.60
N VAL A 212 -3.20 2.04 -23.87
CA VAL A 212 -3.70 0.65 -23.86
C VAL A 212 -4.29 0.27 -22.50
N PHE A 213 -3.68 0.65 -21.38
CA PHE A 213 -4.22 0.33 -20.05
C PHE A 213 -5.55 1.04 -19.75
N ASN A 214 -5.70 2.27 -20.24
CA ASN A 214 -6.94 3.02 -20.10
C ASN A 214 -8.04 2.39 -20.98
N GLU A 215 -7.72 2.03 -22.22
CA GLU A 215 -8.69 1.38 -23.12
C GLU A 215 -9.08 -0.02 -22.62
N TYR A 216 -8.10 -0.80 -22.14
CA TYR A 216 -8.34 -2.09 -21.48
C TYR A 216 -9.32 -1.97 -20.31
N LEU A 217 -9.18 -0.93 -19.46
CA LEU A 217 -10.10 -0.69 -18.35
C LEU A 217 -11.54 -0.45 -18.83
N LYS A 218 -11.74 0.33 -19.91
CA LYS A 218 -13.06 0.59 -20.49
C LYS A 218 -13.70 -0.69 -21.03
N ILE A 219 -12.98 -1.42 -21.89
CA ILE A 219 -13.56 -2.59 -22.59
C ILE A 219 -13.79 -3.80 -21.68
N SER A 220 -12.96 -3.97 -20.64
CA SER A 220 -13.05 -5.12 -19.70
C SER A 220 -13.81 -4.79 -18.40
N GLY A 221 -13.90 -3.51 -18.03
CA GLY A 221 -14.36 -3.07 -16.71
C GLY A 221 -13.40 -3.40 -15.56
N LYS A 222 -12.16 -3.82 -15.83
CA LYS A 222 -11.13 -4.15 -14.83
C LYS A 222 -9.76 -3.57 -15.24
N PRO A 223 -8.93 -3.09 -14.30
CA PRO A 223 -7.56 -2.74 -14.65
C PRO A 223 -6.73 -4.00 -14.96
N ILE A 224 -5.81 -3.91 -15.91
CA ILE A 224 -4.96 -5.01 -16.40
C ILE A 224 -4.23 -5.77 -15.26
N GLU A 225 -3.90 -5.09 -14.15
CA GLU A 225 -3.29 -5.74 -12.98
C GLU A 225 -4.20 -6.73 -12.25
N ARG A 226 -5.54 -6.65 -12.39
CA ARG A 226 -6.44 -7.67 -11.84
C ARG A 226 -6.39 -8.94 -12.68
N SER A 227 -6.34 -8.81 -14.00
CA SER A 227 -6.24 -9.93 -14.94
C SER A 227 -4.89 -10.64 -14.75
N ILE A 228 -3.79 -9.89 -14.66
CA ILE A 228 -2.47 -10.43 -14.32
C ILE A 228 -2.46 -11.22 -13.00
N LYS A 229 -3.11 -10.71 -11.95
CA LYS A 229 -3.20 -11.40 -10.64
C LYS A 229 -4.14 -12.60 -10.61
N GLY A 230 -5.10 -12.67 -11.54
CA GLY A 230 -6.02 -13.79 -11.67
C GLY A 230 -5.38 -14.97 -12.41
N GLU A 231 -4.62 -14.66 -13.46
CA GLU A 231 -4.19 -15.66 -14.45
C GLU A 231 -2.69 -16.02 -14.40
N LEU A 232 -1.83 -15.20 -13.77
CA LEU A 232 -0.40 -15.48 -13.58
C LEU A 232 -0.06 -15.82 -12.12
N SER A 233 1.12 -16.40 -11.91
CA SER A 233 1.63 -16.70 -10.57
C SER A 233 3.16 -16.55 -10.45
N GLY A 234 3.66 -16.62 -9.21
CA GLY A 234 5.09 -16.66 -8.91
C GLY A 234 5.82 -15.35 -9.22
N ASP A 235 7.12 -15.43 -9.53
CA ASP A 235 7.94 -14.25 -9.82
C ASP A 235 7.66 -13.64 -11.19
N PHE A 236 7.07 -14.40 -12.11
CA PHE A 236 6.57 -13.88 -13.38
C PHE A 236 5.39 -12.91 -13.15
N GLU A 237 4.38 -13.27 -12.35
CA GLU A 237 3.29 -12.36 -11.94
C GLU A 237 3.86 -11.08 -11.32
N LYS A 238 4.79 -11.20 -10.37
CA LYS A 238 5.43 -10.05 -9.69
C LYS A 238 6.18 -9.15 -10.67
N LEU A 239 6.85 -9.73 -11.67
CA LEU A 239 7.55 -8.99 -12.73
C LEU A 239 6.57 -8.24 -13.64
N MET A 240 5.53 -8.91 -14.15
CA MET A 240 4.55 -8.28 -15.02
C MET A 240 3.80 -7.15 -14.31
N LEU A 241 3.45 -7.33 -13.03
CA LEU A 241 2.88 -6.27 -12.20
C LEU A 241 3.85 -5.10 -11.96
N ALA A 242 5.15 -5.36 -11.81
CA ALA A 242 6.15 -4.30 -11.69
C ALA A 242 6.30 -3.51 -13.00
N VAL A 243 6.34 -4.20 -14.15
CA VAL A 243 6.41 -3.58 -15.48
C VAL A 243 5.20 -2.68 -15.72
N VAL A 244 3.97 -3.16 -15.50
CA VAL A 244 2.75 -2.34 -15.63
C VAL A 244 2.80 -1.10 -14.73
N LYS A 245 3.24 -1.25 -13.48
CA LYS A 245 3.38 -0.11 -12.55
C LYS A 245 4.44 0.89 -13.03
N CYS A 246 5.62 0.44 -13.42
CA CYS A 246 6.69 1.30 -13.93
C CYS A 246 6.36 1.98 -15.28
N ILE A 247 5.44 1.40 -16.06
CA ILE A 247 4.85 2.04 -17.25
C ILE A 247 3.87 3.13 -16.84
N ARG A 248 2.97 2.88 -15.86
CA ARG A 248 2.03 3.88 -15.35
C ARG A 248 2.77 5.01 -14.64
N SER A 249 3.48 4.72 -13.56
CA SER A 249 4.34 5.64 -12.81
C SER A 249 5.50 4.90 -12.12
N THR A 250 6.75 5.26 -12.47
CA THR A 250 7.93 4.77 -11.72
C THR A 250 7.95 5.31 -10.30
N ALA A 251 7.51 6.55 -10.08
CA ALA A 251 7.44 7.17 -8.77
C ALA A 251 6.46 6.40 -7.84
N GLU A 252 5.29 6.02 -8.34
CA GLU A 252 4.33 5.19 -7.60
C GLU A 252 4.89 3.80 -7.26
N TYR A 253 5.58 3.17 -8.21
CA TYR A 253 6.23 1.88 -7.99
C TYR A 253 7.28 1.97 -6.87
N PHE A 254 8.14 2.98 -6.89
CA PHE A 254 9.16 3.17 -5.86
C PHE A 254 8.57 3.57 -4.50
N ALA A 255 7.52 4.39 -4.46
CA ALA A 255 6.78 4.70 -3.23
C ALA A 255 6.22 3.42 -2.57
N GLU A 256 5.58 2.54 -3.36
CA GLU A 256 5.09 1.24 -2.86
C GLU A 256 6.24 0.30 -2.43
N ARG A 257 7.37 0.33 -3.15
CA ARG A 257 8.55 -0.48 -2.81
C ARG A 257 9.19 -0.04 -1.49
N LEU A 258 9.30 1.26 -1.25
CA LEU A 258 9.79 1.87 -0.02
C LEU A 258 8.85 1.56 1.16
N TYR A 259 7.54 1.78 1.01
CA TYR A 259 6.56 1.43 2.04
C TYR A 259 6.64 -0.05 2.39
N LYS A 260 6.69 -0.93 1.38
CA LYS A 260 6.89 -2.37 1.60
C LYS A 260 8.23 -2.70 2.25
N ALA A 261 9.27 -1.87 2.15
CA ALA A 261 10.58 -2.13 2.74
C ALA A 261 10.64 -1.78 4.24
N MET A 262 9.78 -0.86 4.70
CA MET A 262 9.69 -0.41 6.10
C MET A 262 8.40 -0.87 6.82
N LYS A 263 7.48 -1.54 6.13
CA LYS A 263 6.24 -2.06 6.74
C LYS A 263 6.49 -3.31 7.58
N GLY A 264 6.29 -3.20 8.89
CA GLY A 264 6.24 -4.32 9.83
C GLY A 264 7.33 -4.21 10.90
N LEU A 265 7.69 -5.33 11.51
CA LEU A 265 8.86 -5.39 12.39
C LEU A 265 10.13 -5.58 11.53
N GLY A 266 10.96 -4.55 11.49
CA GLY A 266 12.26 -4.57 10.81
C GLY A 266 12.24 -4.16 9.34
N THR A 267 13.39 -3.67 8.88
CA THR A 267 13.59 -3.02 7.58
C THR A 267 14.22 -3.96 6.55
N ARG A 268 13.87 -3.83 5.27
CA ARG A 268 14.64 -4.40 4.14
C ARG A 268 15.69 -3.40 3.66
N ASP A 269 16.74 -3.22 4.45
CA ASP A 269 17.73 -2.14 4.26
C ASP A 269 18.39 -2.12 2.89
N ASN A 270 18.71 -3.27 2.28
CA ASN A 270 19.30 -3.31 0.94
C ASN A 270 18.36 -2.67 -0.10
N THR A 271 17.06 -2.95 -0.03
CA THR A 271 16.04 -2.30 -0.87
C THR A 271 15.91 -0.82 -0.56
N LEU A 272 15.90 -0.43 0.72
CA LEU A 272 15.81 0.96 1.13
C LEU A 272 17.02 1.77 0.62
N ILE A 273 18.23 1.28 0.83
CA ILE A 273 19.49 1.87 0.32
C ILE A 273 19.45 1.98 -1.21
N ARG A 274 19.15 0.89 -1.93
CA ARG A 274 19.15 0.89 -3.39
C ARG A 274 18.19 1.91 -3.97
N ILE A 275 16.96 2.01 -3.46
CA ILE A 275 15.97 2.99 -3.96
C ILE A 275 16.38 4.41 -3.58
N MET A 276 16.74 4.66 -2.32
CA MET A 276 17.12 6.01 -1.87
C MET A 276 18.37 6.53 -2.57
N VAL A 277 19.33 5.67 -2.92
CA VAL A 277 20.49 6.03 -3.75
C VAL A 277 20.08 6.25 -5.21
N SER A 278 19.49 5.23 -5.87
CA SER A 278 19.23 5.27 -7.32
C SER A 278 18.21 6.32 -7.76
N ARG A 279 17.30 6.77 -6.87
CA ARG A 279 16.25 7.75 -7.20
C ARG A 279 16.52 9.17 -6.66
N SER A 280 17.52 9.35 -5.79
CA SER A 280 17.84 10.65 -5.16
C SER A 280 18.09 11.80 -6.16
N GLU A 281 18.59 11.49 -7.36
CA GLU A 281 18.93 12.48 -8.39
C GLU A 281 17.99 12.44 -9.61
N ILE A 282 16.84 11.73 -9.49
CA ILE A 282 15.87 11.51 -10.59
C ILE A 282 14.47 12.03 -10.23
N ASP A 283 13.73 11.29 -9.38
CA ASP A 283 12.29 11.46 -9.12
C ASP A 283 11.92 11.33 -7.62
N MET A 284 12.88 11.47 -6.71
CA MET A 284 12.65 11.38 -5.26
C MET A 284 11.57 12.35 -4.74
N LEU A 285 11.40 13.52 -5.37
CA LEU A 285 10.33 14.46 -5.01
C LEU A 285 8.94 13.92 -5.39
N ASP A 286 8.79 13.35 -6.59
CA ASP A 286 7.54 12.71 -7.03
C ASP A 286 7.22 11.47 -6.17
N ILE A 287 8.24 10.68 -5.82
CA ILE A 287 8.11 9.53 -4.92
C ILE A 287 7.55 9.98 -3.55
N ARG A 288 8.04 11.08 -2.98
CA ARG A 288 7.57 11.60 -1.68
C ARG A 288 6.11 12.05 -1.71
N GLU A 289 5.72 12.78 -2.75
CA GLU A 289 4.35 13.24 -2.94
C GLU A 289 3.40 12.06 -3.10
N VAL A 290 3.70 11.10 -3.99
CA VAL A 290 2.89 9.89 -4.18
C VAL A 290 2.85 9.02 -2.91
N PHE A 291 3.96 8.94 -2.15
CA PHE A 291 4.01 8.23 -0.88
C PHE A 291 3.02 8.83 0.12
N ARG A 292 3.01 10.16 0.28
CA ARG A 292 2.08 10.87 1.18
C ARG A 292 0.62 10.70 0.76
N THR A 293 0.32 10.71 -0.54
CA THR A 293 -1.05 10.48 -1.04
C THR A 293 -1.54 9.06 -0.74
N LYS A 294 -0.65 8.07 -0.78
CA LYS A 294 -1.01 6.65 -0.66
C LYS A 294 -0.88 6.08 0.75
N TYR A 295 -0.15 6.75 1.65
CA TYR A 295 0.14 6.28 3.00
C TYR A 295 -0.01 7.42 4.01
N GLU A 296 -0.59 7.11 5.18
CA GLU A 296 -0.91 8.05 6.27
C GLU A 296 0.30 8.75 6.92
N LYS A 297 1.52 8.50 6.44
CA LYS A 297 2.78 9.10 6.91
C LYS A 297 3.64 9.51 5.72
N SER A 298 4.37 10.61 5.84
CA SER A 298 5.39 10.98 4.86
C SER A 298 6.56 9.98 4.84
N LEU A 299 7.22 9.86 3.69
CA LEU A 299 8.40 8.98 3.52
C LEU A 299 9.49 9.32 4.55
N HIS A 300 9.72 10.60 4.80
CA HIS A 300 10.66 11.09 5.81
C HIS A 300 10.32 10.54 7.21
N ASN A 301 9.05 10.66 7.63
CA ASN A 301 8.64 10.20 8.95
C ASN A 301 8.71 8.67 9.08
N MET A 302 8.39 7.91 8.03
CA MET A 302 8.56 6.45 8.06
C MET A 302 10.05 6.03 8.16
N ILE A 303 10.95 6.65 7.40
CA ILE A 303 12.40 6.44 7.53
C ILE A 303 12.88 6.81 8.95
N LYS A 304 12.37 7.92 9.50
CA LYS A 304 12.77 8.46 10.79
C LYS A 304 12.41 7.55 11.97
N GLU A 305 11.28 6.85 11.87
CA GLU A 305 10.80 5.86 12.83
C GLU A 305 11.53 4.51 12.69
N ASP A 306 11.70 4.01 11.46
CA ASP A 306 12.19 2.65 11.19
C ASP A 306 13.74 2.51 11.20
N THR A 307 14.49 3.62 11.21
CA THR A 307 15.96 3.60 11.16
C THR A 307 16.64 4.36 12.30
N SER A 308 17.95 4.18 12.50
CA SER A 308 18.73 4.81 13.58
C SER A 308 20.15 5.22 13.14
N GLY A 309 20.86 5.95 14.01
CA GLY A 309 22.26 6.36 13.81
C GLY A 309 22.51 7.28 12.60
N GLU A 310 23.75 7.29 12.13
CA GLU A 310 24.20 8.04 10.95
C GLU A 310 23.54 7.51 9.66
N TYR A 311 23.21 6.22 9.63
CA TYR A 311 22.41 5.60 8.58
C TYR A 311 21.05 6.28 8.40
N LYS A 312 20.31 6.52 9.49
CA LYS A 312 19.07 7.34 9.45
C LYS A 312 19.34 8.74 8.89
N LYS A 313 20.32 9.45 9.44
CA LYS A 313 20.63 10.83 9.03
C LYS A 313 20.92 10.93 7.53
N ALA A 314 21.69 9.99 6.98
CA ALA A 314 22.00 9.94 5.57
C ALA A 314 20.76 9.66 4.71
N LEU A 315 19.92 8.68 5.08
CA LEU A 315 18.66 8.41 4.38
C LEU A 315 17.70 9.62 4.40
N LEU A 316 17.60 10.33 5.54
CA LEU A 316 16.77 11.53 5.64
C LEU A 316 17.29 12.67 4.77
N LYS A 317 18.62 12.84 4.63
CA LYS A 317 19.19 13.79 3.67
C LYS A 317 18.92 13.41 2.20
N LEU A 318 18.98 12.12 1.86
CA LEU A 318 18.59 11.63 0.53
C LEU A 318 17.08 11.75 0.27
N CYS A 319 16.24 11.70 1.30
CA CYS A 319 14.80 11.97 1.18
C CYS A 319 14.55 13.46 0.94
N GLY A 320 15.05 14.32 1.83
CA GLY A 320 14.70 15.73 1.95
C GLY A 320 13.83 16.00 3.19
N GLY A 321 13.02 17.05 3.15
CA GLY A 321 12.16 17.46 4.26
C GLY A 321 11.01 16.50 4.58
N ASP A 322 10.33 16.77 5.68
CA ASP A 322 9.13 16.05 6.16
C ASP A 322 7.89 16.24 5.27
N ASP A 323 7.86 17.34 4.51
CA ASP A 323 6.78 17.81 3.63
C ASP A 323 5.48 18.14 4.39
N ASP A 324 5.52 18.34 5.72
CA ASP A 324 4.30 18.42 6.54
C ASP A 324 3.37 19.56 6.08
N ALA A 325 3.91 20.68 5.58
CA ALA A 325 3.15 21.69 4.84
C ALA A 325 2.93 21.25 3.39
N ALA A 326 1.68 20.94 3.02
CA ALA A 326 1.30 20.62 1.65
C ALA A 326 1.52 21.84 0.72
N GLY A 327 2.21 21.60 -0.40
CA GLY A 327 2.23 22.50 -1.55
C GLY A 327 1.39 21.92 -2.68
N GLU A 328 1.27 22.68 -3.79
CA GLU A 328 0.61 22.18 -4.99
C GLU A 328 1.29 20.91 -5.51
N PHE A 329 0.48 19.94 -5.95
CA PHE A 329 0.99 18.69 -6.52
C PHE A 329 1.70 18.91 -7.84
N PHE A 330 2.80 18.19 -8.05
CA PHE A 330 3.47 18.14 -9.35
C PHE A 330 2.79 17.12 -10.28
N PRO A 331 2.98 17.23 -11.62
CA PRO A 331 2.16 16.50 -12.60
C PRO A 331 2.09 14.98 -12.42
N GLU A 332 3.18 14.33 -12.03
CA GLU A 332 3.22 12.86 -11.83
C GLU A 332 2.34 12.45 -10.63
N ALA A 333 2.47 13.15 -9.50
CA ALA A 333 1.70 12.85 -8.29
C ALA A 333 0.21 13.25 -8.43
N ALA A 334 -0.07 14.35 -9.15
CA ALA A 334 -1.43 14.72 -9.55
C ALA A 334 -2.08 13.66 -10.46
N GLN A 335 -1.33 13.13 -11.44
CA GLN A 335 -1.80 12.07 -12.32
C GLN A 335 -2.10 10.77 -11.54
N VAL A 336 -1.22 10.35 -10.63
CA VAL A 336 -1.46 9.17 -9.78
C VAL A 336 -2.71 9.36 -8.91
N ALA A 337 -2.86 10.52 -8.28
CA ALA A 337 -4.04 10.83 -7.47
C ALA A 337 -5.34 10.79 -8.29
N TYR A 338 -5.36 11.39 -9.48
CA TYR A 338 -6.49 11.34 -10.41
C TYR A 338 -6.82 9.90 -10.83
N GLN A 339 -5.82 9.12 -11.24
CA GLN A 339 -6.00 7.73 -11.67
C GLN A 339 -6.50 6.82 -10.55
N MET A 340 -6.15 7.08 -9.28
CA MET A 340 -6.73 6.35 -8.14
C MET A 340 -8.24 6.54 -8.04
N TRP A 341 -8.75 7.76 -8.27
CA TRP A 341 -10.19 8.04 -8.27
C TRP A 341 -10.89 7.46 -9.50
N GLU A 342 -10.32 7.64 -10.69
CA GLU A 342 -10.83 7.07 -11.95
C GLU A 342 -10.95 5.53 -11.87
N HIS A 343 -9.91 4.85 -11.39
CA HIS A 343 -9.97 3.41 -11.15
C HIS A 343 -11.02 3.01 -10.10
N SER A 344 -11.21 3.82 -9.06
CA SER A 344 -12.22 3.53 -8.02
C SER A 344 -13.66 3.58 -8.55
N ALA A 345 -13.92 4.39 -9.58
CA ALA A 345 -15.26 4.55 -10.13
C ALA A 345 -15.55 3.65 -11.33
N LEU A 346 -14.56 3.39 -12.19
CA LEU A 346 -14.75 2.57 -13.40
C LEU A 346 -14.58 1.06 -13.16
N ALA A 347 -13.87 0.64 -12.10
CA ALA A 347 -13.63 -0.78 -11.86
C ALA A 347 -14.89 -1.51 -11.39
N LYS A 348 -15.35 -2.49 -12.17
CA LYS A 348 -16.45 -3.39 -11.81
C LYS A 348 -15.98 -4.38 -10.74
N VAL A 349 -16.14 -4.00 -9.47
CA VAL A 349 -15.73 -4.81 -8.31
C VAL A 349 -16.86 -5.75 -7.86
N LYS A 350 -16.74 -7.04 -8.17
CA LYS A 350 -17.60 -8.07 -7.55
C LYS A 350 -17.19 -8.30 -6.10
N LEU A 351 -17.99 -7.79 -5.15
CA LEU A 351 -17.83 -8.11 -3.73
C LEU A 351 -18.16 -9.59 -3.47
N GLN A 352 -17.37 -10.25 -2.61
CA GLN A 352 -17.56 -11.65 -2.23
C GLN A 352 -17.25 -11.84 -0.75
N GLY A 353 -18.20 -12.40 0.00
CA GLY A 353 -17.98 -12.84 1.38
C GLY A 353 -17.26 -14.19 1.44
N THR A 354 -16.49 -14.41 2.50
CA THR A 354 -15.77 -15.68 2.72
C THR A 354 -16.66 -16.80 3.27
N VAL A 355 -17.71 -16.45 4.03
CA VAL A 355 -18.70 -17.41 4.54
C VAL A 355 -19.89 -17.47 3.60
N GLN A 356 -20.07 -18.63 2.95
CA GLN A 356 -21.17 -18.91 2.04
C GLN A 356 -22.25 -19.78 2.73
N PRO A 357 -23.49 -19.82 2.22
CA PRO A 357 -24.50 -20.76 2.70
C PRO A 357 -24.04 -22.21 2.53
N ALA A 358 -24.19 -23.04 3.56
CA ALA A 358 -23.94 -24.47 3.45
C ALA A 358 -24.96 -25.12 2.50
N ALA A 359 -24.49 -25.91 1.53
CA ALA A 359 -25.35 -26.53 0.52
C ALA A 359 -26.29 -27.60 1.10
N SER A 360 -25.79 -28.43 2.04
CA SER A 360 -26.56 -29.49 2.72
C SER A 360 -27.04 -29.01 4.09
N PHE A 361 -27.76 -27.89 4.12
CA PHE A 361 -28.21 -27.27 5.37
C PHE A 361 -29.36 -28.04 6.03
N ASN A 362 -29.26 -28.22 7.35
CA ASN A 362 -30.27 -28.84 8.19
C ASN A 362 -30.21 -28.15 9.57
N ASP A 363 -31.14 -27.23 9.82
CA ASP A 363 -31.22 -26.43 11.05
C ASP A 363 -31.52 -27.27 12.29
N ASP A 364 -32.38 -28.29 12.16
CA ASP A 364 -32.65 -29.28 13.22
C ASP A 364 -31.40 -30.07 13.59
N GLY A 365 -30.63 -30.52 12.59
CA GLY A 365 -29.37 -31.25 12.78
C GLY A 365 -28.30 -30.38 13.44
N ASP A 366 -28.14 -29.15 12.97
CA ASP A 366 -27.21 -28.19 13.54
C ASP A 366 -27.61 -27.80 14.98
N ALA A 367 -28.90 -27.63 15.26
CA ALA A 367 -29.41 -27.37 16.62
C ALA A 367 -29.14 -28.56 17.56
N GLN A 368 -29.23 -29.81 17.08
CA GLN A 368 -28.85 -31.00 17.85
C GLN A 368 -27.34 -31.06 18.13
N VAL A 369 -26.49 -30.74 17.14
CA VAL A 369 -25.03 -30.68 17.32
C VAL A 369 -24.68 -29.63 18.37
N LEU A 370 -25.21 -28.40 18.26
CA LEU A 370 -24.97 -27.34 19.24
C LEU A 370 -25.50 -27.72 20.63
N ARG A 371 -26.70 -28.32 20.74
CA ARG A 371 -27.22 -28.76 22.04
C ARG A 371 -26.34 -29.81 22.68
N LYS A 372 -25.81 -30.76 21.90
CA LYS A 372 -24.89 -31.81 22.37
C LYS A 372 -23.55 -31.23 22.80
N ALA A 373 -22.99 -30.30 22.04
CA ALA A 373 -21.73 -29.61 22.34
C ALA A 373 -21.80 -28.81 23.67
N MET A 374 -22.99 -28.32 24.02
CA MET A 374 -23.30 -27.60 25.26
C MET A 374 -23.94 -28.49 26.35
N LYS A 375 -23.67 -29.80 26.38
CA LYS A 375 -24.29 -30.74 27.32
C LYS A 375 -23.26 -31.57 28.09
N GLY A 376 -22.91 -31.11 29.28
CA GLY A 376 -22.13 -31.89 30.24
C GLY A 376 -21.42 -31.01 31.25
N LEU A 377 -20.32 -31.52 31.78
CA LEU A 377 -19.28 -30.70 32.41
C LEU A 377 -18.22 -30.42 31.35
N GLY A 378 -18.24 -29.22 30.80
CA GLY A 378 -17.39 -28.80 29.67
C GLY A 378 -18.18 -28.58 28.37
N THR A 379 -17.55 -27.83 27.46
CA THR A 379 -18.09 -27.40 26.18
C THR A 379 -17.28 -28.04 25.05
N ASP A 380 -17.91 -28.45 23.96
CA ASP A 380 -17.21 -28.82 22.71
C ASP A 380 -17.15 -27.58 21.80
N GLU A 381 -16.16 -26.71 22.02
CA GLU A 381 -16.00 -25.50 21.20
C GLU A 381 -15.71 -25.82 19.74
N GLY A 382 -15.08 -26.97 19.45
CA GLY A 382 -14.79 -27.41 18.09
C GLY A 382 -16.06 -27.60 17.26
N ALA A 383 -17.03 -28.36 17.80
CA ALA A 383 -18.34 -28.54 17.16
C ALA A 383 -19.12 -27.22 17.01
N ILE A 384 -19.03 -26.31 17.99
CA ILE A 384 -19.68 -24.99 17.92
C ILE A 384 -19.04 -24.13 16.81
N ILE A 385 -17.71 -24.08 16.76
CA ILE A 385 -16.97 -23.35 15.71
C ILE A 385 -17.31 -23.92 14.33
N ASP A 386 -17.29 -25.23 14.17
CA ASP A 386 -17.57 -25.90 12.89
C ASP A 386 -18.99 -25.64 12.38
N VAL A 387 -20.00 -25.66 13.24
CA VAL A 387 -21.36 -25.28 12.85
C VAL A 387 -21.45 -23.79 12.57
N VAL A 388 -21.08 -22.92 13.52
CA VAL A 388 -21.36 -21.48 13.39
C VAL A 388 -20.56 -20.85 12.25
N THR A 389 -19.27 -21.15 12.11
CA THR A 389 -18.43 -20.51 11.07
C THR A 389 -18.75 -20.97 9.65
N LYS A 390 -19.29 -22.18 9.47
CA LYS A 390 -19.62 -22.77 8.15
C LYS A 390 -21.10 -22.66 7.79
N ARG A 391 -21.81 -21.65 8.31
CA ARG A 391 -23.22 -21.33 8.00
C ARG A 391 -23.38 -19.85 7.71
N SER A 392 -24.21 -19.48 6.74
CA SER A 392 -24.55 -18.08 6.51
C SER A 392 -25.34 -17.49 7.69
N ASN A 393 -25.37 -16.17 7.82
CA ASN A 393 -26.13 -15.55 8.92
C ASN A 393 -27.62 -15.94 8.87
N ALA A 394 -28.23 -15.99 7.68
CA ALA A 394 -29.61 -16.43 7.49
C ALA A 394 -29.84 -17.89 7.93
N GLN A 395 -28.85 -18.78 7.75
CA GLN A 395 -28.89 -20.15 8.27
C GLN A 395 -28.76 -20.16 9.80
N ARG A 396 -27.89 -19.35 10.39
CA ARG A 396 -27.80 -19.19 11.86
C ARG A 396 -29.11 -18.72 12.48
N GLN A 397 -29.84 -17.80 11.84
CA GLN A 397 -31.18 -17.39 12.29
C GLN A 397 -32.21 -18.54 12.25
N GLN A 398 -32.08 -19.49 11.32
CA GLN A 398 -32.92 -20.69 11.28
C GLN A 398 -32.54 -21.65 12.41
N ILE A 399 -31.24 -21.89 12.65
CA ILE A 399 -30.75 -22.69 13.78
C ILE A 399 -31.25 -22.15 15.12
N ILE A 400 -31.25 -20.82 15.34
CA ILE A 400 -31.79 -20.20 16.57
C ILE A 400 -33.28 -20.55 16.76
N LYS A 401 -34.08 -20.49 15.67
CA LYS A 401 -35.51 -20.83 15.71
C LYS A 401 -35.73 -22.33 15.97
N ALA A 402 -35.01 -23.20 15.26
CA ALA A 402 -35.07 -24.64 15.44
C ALA A 402 -34.68 -25.05 16.87
N TYR A 403 -33.57 -24.53 17.40
CA TYR A 403 -33.12 -24.79 18.76
C TYR A 403 -34.17 -24.39 19.81
N LYS A 404 -34.81 -23.23 19.64
CA LYS A 404 -35.89 -22.78 20.53
C LYS A 404 -37.15 -23.64 20.42
N ALA A 405 -37.50 -24.10 19.21
CA ALA A 405 -38.65 -24.98 18.99
C ALA A 405 -38.44 -26.38 19.58
N HIS A 406 -37.27 -26.99 19.40
CA HIS A 406 -36.97 -28.34 19.89
C HIS A 406 -36.69 -28.42 21.38
N TYR A 407 -36.04 -27.41 21.97
CA TYR A 407 -35.57 -27.47 23.36
C TYR A 407 -36.27 -26.51 24.31
N GLY A 408 -37.07 -25.56 23.81
CA GLY A 408 -37.67 -24.50 24.62
C GLY A 408 -36.65 -23.53 25.24
N ARG A 409 -35.39 -23.58 24.80
CA ARG A 409 -34.25 -22.81 25.33
C ARG A 409 -33.81 -21.71 24.37
N ASP A 410 -33.14 -20.70 24.90
CA ASP A 410 -32.55 -19.64 24.10
C ASP A 410 -31.09 -19.99 23.74
N LEU A 411 -30.81 -20.15 22.45
CA LEU A 411 -29.48 -20.53 21.97
C LEU A 411 -28.42 -19.45 22.26
N MET A 412 -28.80 -18.18 22.29
CA MET A 412 -27.86 -17.08 22.58
C MET A 412 -27.50 -17.03 24.06
N ALA A 413 -28.45 -17.35 24.94
CA ALA A 413 -28.21 -17.50 26.38
C ALA A 413 -27.31 -18.71 26.68
N ASP A 414 -27.60 -19.87 26.08
CA ASP A 414 -26.80 -21.09 26.24
C ASP A 414 -25.36 -20.88 25.72
N LEU A 415 -25.17 -20.36 24.50
CA LEU A 415 -23.83 -20.05 23.97
C LEU A 415 -23.07 -19.01 24.84
N LYS A 416 -23.79 -18.14 25.56
CA LYS A 416 -23.19 -17.15 26.46
C LYS A 416 -22.82 -17.72 27.83
N SER A 417 -23.44 -18.82 28.29
CA SER A 417 -23.02 -19.51 29.52
C SER A 417 -21.86 -20.48 29.27
N GLU A 418 -21.85 -21.16 28.11
CA GLU A 418 -20.88 -22.20 27.81
C GLU A 418 -19.55 -21.69 27.21
N LEU A 419 -19.52 -20.47 26.66
CA LEU A 419 -18.32 -19.87 26.06
C LEU A 419 -17.83 -18.65 26.86
N SER A 420 -16.51 -18.42 26.83
CA SER A 420 -15.89 -17.24 27.44
C SER A 420 -14.91 -16.51 26.50
N GLY A 421 -14.35 -15.39 26.97
CA GLY A 421 -13.27 -14.66 26.31
C GLY A 421 -13.60 -14.15 24.90
N SER A 422 -12.59 -14.12 24.03
CA SER A 422 -12.71 -13.66 22.64
C SER A 422 -13.55 -14.60 21.77
N LEU A 423 -13.54 -15.91 22.05
CA LEU A 423 -14.35 -16.88 21.32
C LEU A 423 -15.85 -16.63 21.53
N ALA A 424 -16.29 -16.40 22.78
CA ALA A 424 -17.68 -16.02 23.06
C ALA A 424 -18.08 -14.74 22.33
N LYS A 425 -17.22 -13.71 22.34
CA LYS A 425 -17.47 -12.45 21.61
C LYS A 425 -17.69 -12.69 20.12
N LEU A 426 -16.85 -13.52 19.49
CA LEU A 426 -16.94 -13.88 18.07
C LEU A 426 -18.18 -14.70 17.75
N ILE A 427 -18.42 -15.81 18.45
CA ILE A 427 -19.55 -16.72 18.19
C ILE A 427 -20.89 -16.00 18.41
N LEU A 428 -21.05 -15.28 19.54
CA LEU A 428 -22.26 -14.48 19.79
C LEU A 428 -22.39 -13.31 18.80
N GLY A 429 -21.29 -12.80 18.25
CA GLY A 429 -21.31 -11.81 17.17
C GLY A 429 -21.87 -12.38 15.87
N LEU A 430 -21.33 -13.53 15.45
CA LEU A 430 -21.73 -14.25 14.23
C LEU A 430 -23.20 -14.69 14.22
N MET A 431 -23.80 -14.90 15.40
CA MET A 431 -25.18 -15.34 15.57
C MET A 431 -26.22 -14.19 15.59
N LEU A 432 -25.82 -12.94 15.80
CA LEU A 432 -26.71 -11.77 15.64
C LEU A 432 -26.94 -11.46 14.16
N THR A 433 -28.08 -10.86 13.78
CA THR A 433 -28.22 -10.30 12.43
C THR A 433 -27.24 -9.12 12.25
N PRO A 434 -26.84 -8.75 11.01
CA PRO A 434 -25.89 -7.66 10.78
C PRO A 434 -26.30 -6.35 11.49
N ALA A 435 -27.56 -5.93 11.32
CA ALA A 435 -28.09 -4.74 11.96
C ALA A 435 -28.09 -4.81 13.51
N GLN A 436 -28.38 -5.97 14.10
CA GLN A 436 -28.31 -6.18 15.56
C GLN A 436 -26.87 -6.18 16.07
N TYR A 437 -25.93 -6.72 15.29
CA TYR A 437 -24.51 -6.69 15.64
C TYR A 437 -23.99 -5.26 15.67
N ASP A 438 -24.25 -4.49 14.61
CA ASP A 438 -23.82 -3.10 14.50
C ASP A 438 -24.48 -2.20 15.55
N ALA A 439 -25.80 -2.33 15.77
CA ALA A 439 -26.48 -1.63 16.85
C ALA A 439 -25.86 -1.91 18.23
N LYS A 440 -25.42 -3.16 18.46
CA LYS A 440 -24.74 -3.56 19.70
C LYS A 440 -23.31 -3.02 19.82
N GLN A 441 -22.56 -2.86 18.72
CA GLN A 441 -21.26 -2.20 18.77
C GLN A 441 -21.39 -0.70 18.98
N LEU A 442 -22.32 -0.04 18.26
CA LEU A 442 -22.64 1.37 18.45
C LEU A 442 -23.07 1.66 19.89
N ARG A 443 -23.91 0.81 20.50
CA ARG A 443 -24.33 0.97 21.90
C ARG A 443 -23.14 0.90 22.85
N LYS A 444 -22.22 -0.06 22.66
CA LYS A 444 -21.00 -0.18 23.48
C LYS A 444 -20.08 1.02 23.32
N ALA A 445 -19.98 1.58 22.11
CA ALA A 445 -19.13 2.72 21.83
C ALA A 445 -19.58 4.01 22.52
N VAL A 446 -20.82 4.07 23.03
CA VAL A 446 -21.40 5.19 23.79
C VAL A 446 -21.89 4.78 25.19
N GLU A 447 -21.44 3.63 25.70
CA GLU A 447 -21.86 3.09 27.00
C GLU A 447 -20.69 3.02 27.97
N GLY A 448 -20.69 3.92 28.95
CA GLY A 448 -19.70 3.95 30.02
C GLY A 448 -19.16 5.35 30.24
N ALA A 449 -17.87 5.45 30.52
CA ALA A 449 -17.16 6.71 30.64
C ALA A 449 -16.23 6.88 29.42
N GLY A 450 -16.46 7.94 28.65
CA GLY A 450 -15.81 8.15 27.36
C GLY A 450 -16.53 7.45 26.22
N THR A 451 -16.09 7.74 25.00
CA THR A 451 -16.64 7.26 23.73
C THR A 451 -15.58 6.42 23.01
N ASP A 452 -15.97 5.42 22.23
CA ASP A 452 -15.10 4.76 21.26
C ASP A 452 -15.34 5.38 19.87
N GLU A 453 -14.64 6.49 19.59
CA GLU A 453 -14.82 7.21 18.32
C GLU A 453 -14.43 6.37 17.11
N SER A 454 -13.54 5.38 17.28
CA SER A 454 -13.07 4.52 16.19
C SER A 454 -14.19 3.60 15.71
N VAL A 455 -14.92 2.95 16.62
CA VAL A 455 -16.09 2.13 16.29
C VAL A 455 -17.22 2.98 15.69
N LEU A 456 -17.44 4.20 16.20
CA LEU A 456 -18.44 5.10 15.63
C LEU A 456 -18.09 5.51 14.20
N ILE A 457 -16.84 5.89 13.92
CA ILE A 457 -16.40 6.24 12.57
C ILE A 457 -16.46 5.02 11.65
N GLU A 458 -15.98 3.86 12.09
CA GLU A 458 -15.98 2.63 11.29
C GLU A 458 -17.41 2.29 10.82
N ILE A 459 -18.39 2.27 11.73
CA ILE A 459 -19.76 1.87 11.40
C ILE A 459 -20.47 2.97 10.61
N MET A 460 -20.47 4.21 11.12
CA MET A 460 -21.29 5.27 10.52
C MET A 460 -20.79 5.74 9.14
N ALA A 461 -19.49 5.62 8.86
CA ALA A 461 -18.94 6.01 7.56
C ALA A 461 -19.02 4.92 6.48
N THR A 462 -19.15 3.64 6.85
CA THR A 462 -19.08 2.50 5.90
C THR A 462 -20.43 1.90 5.51
N ARG A 463 -21.45 2.01 6.36
CA ARG A 463 -22.78 1.43 6.09
C ARG A 463 -23.58 2.25 5.07
N ASN A 464 -24.35 1.58 4.23
CA ASN A 464 -25.27 2.19 3.26
C ASN A 464 -26.59 2.62 3.92
N ASN A 465 -27.48 3.29 3.18
CA ASN A 465 -28.73 3.82 3.76
C ASN A 465 -29.67 2.71 4.28
N GLN A 466 -29.81 1.61 3.54
CA GLN A 466 -30.63 0.46 3.96
C GLN A 466 -30.08 -0.19 5.24
N GLU A 467 -28.75 -0.32 5.34
CA GLU A 467 -28.06 -0.82 6.53
C GLU A 467 -28.27 0.13 7.72
N ILE A 468 -28.08 1.44 7.55
CA ILE A 468 -28.33 2.44 8.60
C ILE A 468 -29.80 2.44 9.05
N ALA A 469 -30.76 2.29 8.14
CA ALA A 469 -32.17 2.17 8.49
C ALA A 469 -32.46 0.92 9.33
N ALA A 470 -31.91 -0.23 8.93
CA ALA A 470 -32.03 -1.48 9.69
C ALA A 470 -31.33 -1.42 11.06
N ILE A 471 -30.18 -0.74 11.14
CA ILE A 471 -29.46 -0.48 12.40
C ILE A 471 -30.30 0.40 13.33
N ASN A 472 -30.88 1.49 12.83
CA ASN A 472 -31.76 2.37 13.61
C ASN A 472 -32.96 1.61 14.19
N GLU A 473 -33.60 0.74 13.39
CA GLU A 473 -34.68 -0.12 13.85
C GLU A 473 -34.19 -1.11 14.94
N ALA A 474 -33.10 -1.85 14.67
CA ALA A 474 -32.54 -2.81 15.62
C ALA A 474 -32.11 -2.15 16.94
N TYR A 475 -31.56 -0.93 16.88
CA TYR A 475 -31.16 -0.13 18.04
C TYR A 475 -32.37 0.27 18.88
N GLN A 476 -33.41 0.81 18.24
CA GLN A 476 -34.66 1.21 18.91
C GLN A 476 -35.39 0.01 19.52
N GLN A 477 -35.36 -1.15 18.86
CA GLN A 477 -35.94 -2.40 19.39
C GLN A 477 -35.16 -2.93 20.61
N ALA A 478 -33.81 -2.92 20.56
CA ALA A 478 -32.96 -3.49 21.59
C ALA A 478 -32.77 -2.60 22.84
N TYR A 479 -32.76 -1.27 22.65
CA TYR A 479 -32.39 -0.30 23.69
C TYR A 479 -33.49 0.71 24.02
N HIS A 480 -34.62 0.66 23.33
CA HIS A 480 -35.78 1.57 23.51
C HIS A 480 -35.45 3.07 23.39
N LYS A 481 -34.33 3.40 22.74
CA LYS A 481 -33.82 4.76 22.49
C LYS A 481 -33.37 4.87 21.04
N ARG A 482 -33.43 6.06 20.45
CA ARG A 482 -32.96 6.30 19.07
C ARG A 482 -31.44 6.39 19.07
N LEU A 483 -30.78 5.83 18.06
CA LEU A 483 -29.33 5.95 17.88
C LEU A 483 -28.89 7.43 17.84
N GLU A 484 -29.63 8.29 17.14
CA GLU A 484 -29.40 9.74 17.11
C GLU A 484 -29.34 10.36 18.51
N ASP A 485 -30.22 9.95 19.42
CA ASP A 485 -30.32 10.51 20.77
C ASP A 485 -29.12 10.09 21.62
N ASP A 486 -28.63 8.85 21.47
CA ASP A 486 -27.43 8.33 22.15
C ASP A 486 -26.16 9.02 21.62
N LEU A 487 -25.96 9.04 20.29
CA LEU A 487 -24.88 9.80 19.64
C LEU A 487 -24.91 11.28 20.06
N SER A 488 -26.10 11.86 20.18
CA SER A 488 -26.30 13.25 20.60
C SER A 488 -26.01 13.52 22.07
N SER A 489 -26.17 12.54 22.96
CA SER A 489 -25.83 12.69 24.37
C SER A 489 -24.35 12.47 24.65
N ASP A 490 -23.70 11.58 23.90
CA ASP A 490 -22.34 11.14 24.18
C ASP A 490 -21.26 11.95 23.43
N THR A 491 -21.57 12.42 22.22
CA THR A 491 -20.63 13.20 21.40
C THR A 491 -20.97 14.69 21.37
N SER A 492 -20.03 15.55 20.92
CA SER A 492 -20.25 16.99 20.82
C SER A 492 -19.60 17.63 19.58
N GLY A 493 -19.83 18.94 19.39
CA GLY A 493 -19.18 19.74 18.36
C GLY A 493 -19.45 19.28 16.92
N HIS A 494 -18.40 19.33 16.08
CA HIS A 494 -18.48 18.90 14.67
C HIS A 494 -18.65 17.38 14.55
N PHE A 495 -18.01 16.60 15.43
CA PHE A 495 -18.09 15.14 15.42
C PHE A 495 -19.53 14.65 15.58
N LYS A 496 -20.25 15.18 16.59
CA LYS A 496 -21.70 14.96 16.76
C LYS A 496 -22.49 15.28 15.51
N ARG A 497 -22.26 16.44 14.90
CA ARG A 497 -23.02 16.89 13.71
C ARG A 497 -22.84 15.95 12.54
N ILE A 498 -21.64 15.42 12.34
CA ILE A 498 -21.34 14.47 11.26
C ILE A 498 -21.99 13.11 11.56
N LEU A 499 -21.79 12.56 12.76
CA LEU A 499 -22.37 11.27 13.16
C LEU A 499 -23.90 11.27 13.10
N VAL A 500 -24.56 12.31 13.59
CA VAL A 500 -26.01 12.48 13.48
C VAL A 500 -26.45 12.55 12.02
N SER A 501 -25.73 13.28 11.16
CA SER A 501 -26.07 13.35 9.74
C SER A 501 -25.90 12.01 9.01
N LEU A 502 -24.94 11.17 9.41
CA LEU A 502 -24.77 9.81 8.87
C LEU A 502 -25.86 8.87 9.38
N ALA A 503 -26.27 9.01 10.65
CA ALA A 503 -27.32 8.21 11.29
C ALA A 503 -28.72 8.41 10.69
N LEU A 504 -28.94 9.46 9.88
CA LEU A 504 -30.18 9.65 9.15
C LEU A 504 -30.39 8.61 8.03
N GLY A 505 -29.32 7.99 7.51
CA GLY A 505 -29.43 7.03 6.41
C GLY A 505 -30.11 7.61 5.17
N ASN A 506 -29.91 8.91 4.91
CA ASN A 506 -30.55 9.66 3.83
C ASN A 506 -29.52 10.26 2.85
N ARG A 507 -28.38 9.57 2.67
CA ARG A 507 -27.43 9.88 1.60
C ARG A 507 -28.22 9.79 0.28
N ASP A 508 -28.01 10.70 -0.64
CA ASP A 508 -28.56 10.52 -2.00
C ASP A 508 -27.94 9.25 -2.61
N GLU A 509 -28.66 8.68 -3.58
CA GLU A 509 -28.34 7.45 -4.32
C GLU A 509 -28.48 7.66 -5.84
N GLY A 510 -28.78 8.90 -6.27
CA GLY A 510 -28.92 9.26 -7.68
C GLY A 510 -27.62 9.21 -8.50
N PRO A 511 -27.74 9.23 -9.84
CA PRO A 511 -26.61 9.21 -10.77
C PRO A 511 -25.78 10.49 -10.68
N GLU A 512 -24.59 10.47 -11.28
CA GLU A 512 -23.68 11.62 -11.27
C GLU A 512 -24.24 12.88 -11.94
N ASN A 513 -23.84 14.04 -11.41
CA ASN A 513 -24.19 15.35 -11.96
C ASN A 513 -22.94 16.24 -12.02
N LEU A 514 -22.31 16.31 -13.20
CA LEU A 514 -21.06 17.05 -13.42
C LEU A 514 -21.17 18.53 -13.02
N THR A 515 -22.30 19.20 -13.28
CA THR A 515 -22.51 20.60 -12.88
C THR A 515 -22.47 20.76 -11.37
N GLN A 516 -23.18 19.92 -10.63
CA GLN A 516 -23.16 19.94 -9.16
C GLN A 516 -21.77 19.60 -8.63
N ALA A 517 -21.09 18.64 -9.26
CA ALA A 517 -19.73 18.25 -8.94
C ALA A 517 -18.77 19.46 -9.05
N HIS A 518 -18.86 20.23 -10.14
CA HIS A 518 -18.04 21.43 -10.31
C HIS A 518 -18.34 22.55 -9.30
N GLU A 519 -19.56 22.64 -8.75
CA GLU A 519 -19.85 23.61 -7.68
C GLU A 519 -19.38 23.12 -6.30
N ASP A 520 -19.59 21.84 -5.97
CA ASP A 520 -19.06 21.21 -4.76
C ASP A 520 -17.52 21.39 -4.69
N ALA A 521 -16.83 21.25 -5.83
CA ALA A 521 -15.40 21.48 -5.97
C ALA A 521 -14.92 22.85 -5.49
N LYS A 522 -15.60 23.91 -5.92
CA LYS A 522 -15.26 25.30 -5.57
C LYS A 522 -15.42 25.52 -4.08
N VAL A 523 -16.49 24.98 -3.48
CA VAL A 523 -16.76 25.10 -2.04
C VAL A 523 -15.67 24.43 -1.18
N VAL A 524 -15.01 23.39 -1.68
CA VAL A 524 -13.82 22.80 -1.02
C VAL A 524 -12.59 23.68 -1.24
N ALA A 525 -12.33 24.09 -2.49
CA ALA A 525 -11.18 24.92 -2.85
C ALA A 525 -11.14 26.27 -2.12
N GLU A 526 -12.29 26.92 -1.93
CA GLU A 526 -12.45 28.17 -1.17
C GLU A 526 -12.09 28.02 0.32
N LYS A 527 -12.22 26.82 0.90
CA LYS A 527 -11.94 26.54 2.31
C LYS A 527 -10.54 26.02 2.56
N HIS A 528 -9.95 25.32 1.58
CA HIS A 528 -8.67 24.62 1.69
C HIS A 528 -7.71 24.96 0.52
N PRO A 529 -7.36 26.25 0.31
CA PRO A 529 -6.68 26.71 -0.91
C PRO A 529 -5.28 26.11 -1.17
N LEU A 530 -4.67 25.39 -0.21
CA LEU A 530 -3.38 24.70 -0.38
C LEU A 530 -3.54 23.20 -0.70
N ASP A 531 -4.55 22.53 -0.15
CA ASP A 531 -4.90 21.15 -0.50
C ASP A 531 -5.67 21.08 -1.84
N ALA A 532 -6.23 22.21 -2.25
CA ALA A 532 -7.12 22.40 -3.39
C ALA A 532 -6.51 22.11 -4.77
N VAL A 533 -5.23 21.80 -4.98
CA VAL A 533 -4.78 21.52 -6.37
C VAL A 533 -5.09 20.10 -6.82
N VAL A 534 -4.88 19.07 -5.99
CA VAL A 534 -5.41 17.72 -6.32
C VAL A 534 -6.86 17.59 -5.93
N GLU A 535 -7.31 18.18 -4.82
CA GLU A 535 -8.75 18.20 -4.56
C GLU A 535 -9.45 18.96 -5.70
N ALA A 536 -9.12 20.20 -6.06
CA ALA A 536 -9.78 20.83 -7.20
C ALA A 536 -9.41 20.25 -8.57
N GLN A 537 -8.33 19.51 -8.83
CA GLN A 537 -8.20 18.80 -10.12
C GLN A 537 -9.05 17.53 -10.18
N VAL A 538 -9.22 16.82 -9.05
CA VAL A 538 -10.18 15.72 -8.92
C VAL A 538 -11.62 16.25 -8.89
N LEU A 539 -11.86 17.42 -8.29
CA LEU A 539 -13.19 17.99 -8.05
C LEU A 539 -13.68 18.90 -9.21
N HIS A 540 -12.80 19.65 -9.89
CA HIS A 540 -13.04 20.30 -11.21
C HIS A 540 -13.15 19.26 -12.34
N HIS A 541 -13.06 17.97 -11.99
CA HIS A 541 -13.61 16.87 -12.78
C HIS A 541 -14.85 16.25 -12.10
N ARG A 542 -14.83 16.03 -10.77
CA ARG A 542 -15.91 15.47 -9.93
C ARG A 542 -15.87 15.87 -8.46
N GLY A 543 -16.64 16.89 -8.09
CA GLY A 543 -16.83 17.31 -6.72
C GLY A 543 -17.51 16.31 -5.79
N VAL A 544 -17.17 16.42 -4.50
CA VAL A 544 -17.98 15.98 -3.36
C VAL A 544 -17.80 16.99 -2.22
N GLN A 545 -18.89 17.62 -1.77
CA GLN A 545 -19.30 17.63 -0.37
C GLN A 545 -20.82 17.73 -0.20
N ARG A 546 -21.54 16.87 -0.93
CA ARG A 546 -22.49 15.91 -0.36
C ARG A 546 -22.78 14.83 -1.43
N ARG A 547 -22.82 13.54 -1.02
CA ARG A 547 -23.45 12.34 -1.67
C ARG A 547 -22.52 11.26 -2.29
N VAL A 548 -23.13 10.07 -2.48
CA VAL A 548 -22.81 8.89 -3.34
C VAL A 548 -21.35 8.42 -3.55
N HIS A 549 -21.11 7.11 -3.37
CA HIS A 549 -19.83 6.44 -3.67
C HIS A 549 -19.52 6.20 -5.16
N ALA A 550 -20.50 6.39 -6.04
CA ALA A 550 -20.43 6.13 -7.49
C ALA A 550 -20.30 7.41 -8.37
N HIS A 551 -19.91 8.55 -7.79
CA HIS A 551 -20.02 9.87 -8.43
C HIS A 551 -18.74 10.35 -9.18
N VAL A 552 -17.86 9.43 -9.65
CA VAL A 552 -16.46 9.77 -10.06
C VAL A 552 -15.94 9.04 -11.34
N GLY A 553 -16.76 8.61 -12.33
CA GLY A 553 -16.28 7.79 -13.49
C GLY A 553 -16.74 8.24 -14.91
N ASP A 554 -15.80 8.45 -15.86
CA ASP A 554 -15.93 9.04 -17.25
C ASP A 554 -16.39 10.51 -17.41
N GLY A 555 -15.80 11.44 -18.16
CA GLY A 555 -14.68 11.52 -19.11
C GLY A 555 -14.63 12.99 -19.62
N LEU A 556 -13.90 13.42 -20.66
CA LEU A 556 -12.94 12.82 -21.59
C LEU A 556 -12.06 13.98 -22.14
N GLY A 557 -10.80 13.76 -22.56
CA GLY A 557 -9.89 14.85 -22.99
C GLY A 557 -9.51 14.89 -24.47
N ARG A 558 -9.77 16.02 -25.17
CA ARG A 558 -8.82 16.72 -26.09
C ARG A 558 -9.45 17.95 -26.79
N LEU A 559 -8.72 19.07 -26.74
CA LEU A 559 -8.63 20.18 -27.72
C LEU A 559 -9.83 21.14 -28.00
N GLY A 560 -9.62 22.41 -27.61
CA GLY A 560 -9.81 23.65 -28.39
C GLY A 560 -10.98 23.85 -29.38
N PHE A 561 -11.81 24.85 -29.08
CA PHE A 561 -12.66 25.66 -29.98
C PHE A 561 -13.73 24.96 -30.86
N GLY A 562 -15.00 25.12 -30.46
CA GLY A 562 -16.09 25.41 -31.43
C GLY A 562 -17.35 24.53 -31.45
N GLN A 563 -18.47 25.12 -30.99
CA GLN A 563 -19.83 25.06 -31.57
C GLN A 563 -20.78 23.83 -31.41
N GLU A 564 -21.83 24.07 -30.60
CA GLU A 564 -23.28 23.74 -30.66
C GLU A 564 -23.89 22.38 -31.15
N ASP A 565 -24.84 21.90 -30.32
CA ASP A 565 -26.12 21.19 -30.58
C ASP A 565 -26.23 19.73 -31.11
N GLY A 566 -27.08 18.93 -30.42
CA GLY A 566 -27.68 17.68 -30.92
C GLY A 566 -28.17 16.69 -29.85
N LEU A 567 -29.48 16.35 -29.83
CA LEU A 567 -30.13 15.46 -28.83
C LEU A 567 -30.30 13.99 -29.29
N VAL A 568 -30.55 13.11 -28.29
CA VAL A 568 -31.54 11.98 -28.24
C VAL A 568 -30.98 10.56 -27.96
N GLY A 569 -31.25 10.06 -26.75
CA GLY A 569 -32.00 8.80 -26.53
C GLY A 569 -31.25 7.47 -26.27
N GLY A 570 -31.55 6.83 -25.12
CA GLY A 570 -31.23 5.41 -24.87
C GLY A 570 -31.19 5.02 -23.39
N VAL A 571 -32.31 4.56 -22.81
CA VAL A 571 -32.37 4.07 -21.41
C VAL A 571 -32.23 2.55 -21.37
N VAL A 572 -31.27 2.04 -20.61
CA VAL A 572 -31.21 0.63 -20.16
C VAL A 572 -30.80 0.63 -18.69
N GLY A 573 -31.63 0.06 -17.82
CA GLY A 573 -31.38 0.02 -16.37
C GLY A 573 -30.39 -1.07 -15.96
N LEU A 574 -29.63 -0.82 -14.89
CA LEU A 574 -28.76 -1.79 -14.23
C LEU A 574 -28.84 -1.64 -12.70
N GLU A 575 -28.64 -2.76 -12.01
CA GLU A 575 -28.88 -2.97 -10.57
C GLU A 575 -27.65 -2.61 -9.70
N ASP A 576 -27.86 -2.65 -8.37
CA ASP A 576 -27.05 -1.94 -7.36
C ASP A 576 -25.59 -2.39 -7.11
N GLY A 577 -24.73 -1.40 -6.80
CA GLY A 577 -23.55 -1.51 -5.93
C GLY A 577 -22.17 -1.23 -6.57
N PRO A 578 -21.08 -1.10 -5.78
CA PRO A 578 -21.02 -1.02 -4.31
C PRO A 578 -20.07 0.07 -3.71
N VAL A 579 -20.01 0.12 -2.38
CA VAL A 579 -19.21 1.02 -1.52
C VAL A 579 -17.74 0.57 -1.38
N LEU A 580 -16.78 1.52 -1.37
CA LEU A 580 -15.48 1.47 -0.61
C LEU A 580 -14.52 2.64 -1.01
N ALA A 581 -14.57 3.81 -0.34
CA ALA A 581 -13.53 4.86 -0.46
C ALA A 581 -13.45 5.90 0.70
N GLY A 582 -14.35 5.87 1.70
CA GLY A 582 -14.65 7.05 2.53
C GLY A 582 -13.74 7.36 3.73
N GLN A 583 -12.68 6.57 4.01
CA GLN A 583 -11.97 6.66 5.29
C GLN A 583 -10.97 7.83 5.40
N HIS A 584 -10.35 8.28 4.30
CA HIS A 584 -9.27 9.28 4.35
C HIS A 584 -9.71 10.70 4.77
N ALA A 585 -10.94 11.12 4.44
CA ALA A 585 -11.38 12.51 4.64
C ALA A 585 -11.78 12.84 6.09
N LEU A 586 -12.11 11.84 6.91
CA LEU A 586 -12.66 12.02 8.25
C LEU A 586 -11.59 12.26 9.33
N LEU A 587 -10.40 11.69 9.17
CA LEU A 587 -9.30 11.77 10.15
C LEU A 587 -8.76 13.21 10.31
N HIS A 588 -8.77 14.03 9.26
CA HIS A 588 -8.30 15.42 9.33
C HIS A 588 -9.17 16.36 10.18
N LEU A 589 -10.42 15.98 10.50
CA LEU A 589 -11.31 16.77 11.35
C LEU A 589 -11.15 16.48 12.85
N ALA A 590 -10.40 15.43 13.22
CA ALA A 590 -10.17 14.98 14.59
C ALA A 590 -8.77 15.39 15.12
N GLY A 591 -8.41 16.66 14.97
CA GLY A 591 -7.17 17.20 15.55
C GLY A 591 -7.19 17.19 17.10
N PRO A 592 -6.09 16.80 17.78
CA PRO A 592 -6.08 16.66 19.23
C PRO A 592 -6.17 18.03 19.92
N ARG A 593 -7.18 18.22 20.79
CA ARG A 593 -7.22 19.38 21.70
C ARG A 593 -6.36 19.11 22.93
N GLY A 594 -5.56 20.10 23.30
CA GLY A 594 -4.52 19.96 24.32
C GLY A 594 -5.05 19.60 25.71
N VAL A 595 -4.46 18.57 26.31
CA VAL A 595 -4.59 18.25 27.73
C VAL A 595 -3.74 19.25 28.52
N GLN A 596 -4.36 19.98 29.46
CA GLN A 596 -3.62 20.85 30.39
C GLN A 596 -2.68 20.03 31.27
N GLN A 597 -1.46 20.51 31.48
CA GLN A 597 -0.50 19.91 32.39
C GLN A 597 -0.97 20.01 33.85
N GLY A 598 -1.64 18.98 34.35
CA GLY A 598 -1.85 18.73 35.77
C GLY A 598 -0.84 17.71 36.29
N ARG A 599 0.10 18.13 37.13
CA ARG A 599 1.09 17.23 37.75
C ARG A 599 0.41 16.20 38.65
N LEU A 600 0.59 14.92 38.37
CA LEU A 600 0.70 13.84 39.36
C LEU A 600 1.65 12.79 38.77
N GLY A 601 2.84 12.62 39.37
CA GLY A 601 3.87 11.73 38.86
C GLY A 601 3.70 10.30 39.39
N VAL A 602 3.75 9.32 38.49
CA VAL A 602 4.01 7.91 38.80
C VAL A 602 4.95 7.38 37.72
N ASP A 603 6.03 6.69 38.11
CA ASP A 603 7.17 6.40 37.23
C ASP A 603 6.89 5.39 36.10
N ALA A 604 7.17 5.80 34.86
CA ALA A 604 7.17 4.93 33.68
C ALA A 604 8.18 3.77 33.78
N ALA A 605 9.17 3.87 34.66
CA ALA A 605 10.16 2.82 34.91
C ALA A 605 9.60 1.57 35.63
N VAL A 606 8.43 1.67 36.27
CA VAL A 606 7.79 0.52 36.96
C VAL A 606 7.05 -0.38 35.97
N LEU A 607 6.33 0.22 35.01
CA LEU A 607 5.59 -0.52 33.97
C LEU A 607 6.52 -1.32 33.05
N GLN A 608 7.69 -0.77 32.67
CA GLN A 608 8.66 -1.50 31.85
C GLN A 608 9.26 -2.74 32.55
N ARG A 609 9.30 -2.77 33.89
CA ARG A 609 9.75 -3.95 34.65
C ARG A 609 8.69 -5.03 34.81
N GLN A 610 7.40 -4.73 34.65
CA GLN A 610 6.35 -5.74 34.70
C GLN A 610 6.18 -6.44 33.35
N VAL A 611 6.17 -5.70 32.23
CA VAL A 611 6.06 -6.29 30.88
C VAL A 611 7.26 -7.21 30.56
N GLY A 612 8.49 -6.79 30.90
CA GLY A 612 9.69 -7.59 30.63
C GLY A 612 9.78 -8.91 31.41
N VAL A 613 9.03 -9.09 32.50
CA VAL A 613 9.00 -10.34 33.28
C VAL A 613 7.96 -11.33 32.75
N GLU A 614 6.89 -10.84 32.11
CA GLU A 614 5.91 -11.71 31.43
C GLU A 614 6.48 -12.26 30.10
N GLU A 615 7.19 -11.44 29.31
CA GLU A 615 7.81 -11.88 28.05
C GLU A 615 8.93 -12.93 28.24
N GLU A 616 9.76 -12.82 29.29
CA GLU A 616 10.75 -13.88 29.60
C GLU A 616 10.07 -15.20 30.04
N GLY A 617 8.91 -15.11 30.69
CA GLY A 617 8.10 -16.27 31.08
C GLY A 617 7.58 -17.05 29.88
N GLU A 618 6.95 -16.37 28.92
CA GLU A 618 6.44 -17.02 27.69
C GLU A 618 7.56 -17.58 26.82
N ALA A 619 8.70 -16.88 26.71
CA ALA A 619 9.86 -17.35 25.94
C ALA A 619 10.48 -18.63 26.52
N LEU A 620 10.51 -18.79 27.86
CA LEU A 620 10.93 -20.02 28.53
C LEU A 620 9.94 -21.17 28.30
N GLN A 621 8.63 -20.86 28.29
CA GLN A 621 7.57 -21.86 28.12
C GLN A 621 7.52 -22.40 26.68
N LEU A 622 7.75 -21.55 25.67
CA LEU A 622 7.93 -21.95 24.26
C LEU A 622 9.17 -22.81 24.03
N ARG A 623 10.30 -22.50 24.69
CA ARG A 623 11.52 -23.33 24.63
C ARG A 623 11.33 -24.71 25.28
N ALA A 624 10.56 -24.78 26.38
CA ALA A 624 10.21 -26.06 27.00
C ALA A 624 9.33 -26.93 26.09
N GLN A 625 8.40 -26.34 25.33
CA GLN A 625 7.57 -27.09 24.38
C GLN A 625 8.34 -27.58 23.15
N GLN A 626 9.32 -26.82 22.64
CA GLN A 626 10.18 -27.29 21.53
C GLN A 626 11.10 -28.46 21.94
N ALA A 627 11.52 -28.55 23.20
CA ALA A 627 12.36 -29.64 23.68
C ALA A 627 11.65 -31.01 23.73
N VAL A 628 10.31 -31.03 23.78
CA VAL A 628 9.50 -32.27 23.85
C VAL A 628 9.24 -32.86 22.45
N LEU A 629 9.41 -32.08 21.38
CA LEU A 629 9.10 -32.49 19.99
C LEU A 629 10.29 -33.06 19.21
N VAL A 630 11.50 -33.11 19.78
CA VAL A 630 12.70 -33.66 19.14
C VAL A 630 13.22 -34.89 19.91
N GLY A 631 12.39 -35.92 19.99
CA GLY A 631 12.80 -37.25 20.45
C GLY A 631 13.47 -38.05 19.34
N LEU A 632 14.79 -38.23 19.40
CA LEU A 632 15.52 -39.20 18.57
C LEU A 632 15.53 -40.60 19.23
N PRO A 633 15.65 -41.69 18.44
CA PRO A 633 15.41 -43.04 18.93
C PRO A 633 16.58 -43.61 19.76
N GLY A 634 16.25 -44.24 20.89
CA GLY A 634 17.20 -45.05 21.66
C GLY A 634 17.25 -46.49 21.14
N GLY A 635 18.44 -46.96 20.77
CA GLY A 635 18.71 -48.36 20.45
C GLY A 635 19.04 -49.21 21.68
N GLU A 636 19.01 -50.53 21.50
CA GLU A 636 19.15 -51.56 22.53
C GLU A 636 20.56 -51.66 23.14
N THR A 637 20.64 -51.96 24.44
CA THR A 637 21.57 -52.95 25.03
C THR A 637 21.07 -53.36 26.42
N GLY A 638 20.94 -54.66 26.70
CA GLY A 638 20.70 -55.21 28.05
C GLY A 638 19.53 -56.17 28.15
#